data_AF-A0AB38YDZ6-F1
#
_entry.id   AF-A0AB38YDZ6-F1
#
_cell.length_a   1.000
_cell.length_b   1.000
_cell.length_c   1.000
_cell.angle_alpha   90.00
_cell.angle_beta   90.00
_cell.angle_gamma   90.00
#
_symmetry.space_group_name_H-M   'P 1'
#
loop_
_entity.id
_entity.type
_entity.pdbx_description
1 polymer ?
#
loop_
_entity_poly.entity_id
_entity_poly.type
_entity_poly.pdbx_seq_one_letter_code
_entity_poly.pdbx_strand_id
1 'polypeptide(L)'
;MNGLLILVVLGILVGAGSWWVKSRPAAPALIALQQEVVRLDNGLEVHLVADPDAAQARLELYWEVGSLSDPADLPGLHDLMLRVLFYGETPQGYRHMETRAARDPLGDFVVQHGRTHSRIQLDTSPSVFTDEVRYLARLLQLPSLPLPAIDYERQRMPRLDPAYDFFGSAELRVLDELSAERSAYATNLMRDLDNWRSLSEEGVARQLSQRIAEKLHTGVLRVSLHAPLPADALRELADAFAGLRSGTALPDHQLIYSPLVDVLQEPQVVRVRRAGLSNEMHILYPWRLRVEQREKADDAVRWLTSPYASGLKRRLREAGLITGISAHYNDEYFVVSLQTTAQGRSNEAVLYGSVSRFLAQIQNGPEASELVRRVAGDRRIAPELAIAGLGLDPSLFVVMEMAPGAGNLNWRREAVVQGYAQRALPVELPVLAPTYTSDRPRFEANEYSLLGWQPDLLLSSPGLTFWHYEDNRYDTDLVSAHVRVNVPIGPDPARQAQWQAWAMEEPAWWNETAVWSAMSSRSLGSGLQVSADATGVTWQFTDSWPAVEQWTYDFLASLWGMQPQLPTLTDTANAAQRLVRQRAQWPELAVPEDMMQQPLTVLLSGRVDRSRASTLLTWLRAARQDVVVPVNTVNPASPLPTRHHVAELEVSGATSSVTRFLQLPHNDLRHQVLAEWSTPWVEEVLQQVAQRQGFAGEVSVELVNPTGIPALQVTLSSSVQDPARLGLYLTTFWSELRQSLDQFNSARFQEGTGWQANILRAQPESLPLLARFYWNDISAGRMHFNGRLQRALVLEGTSLEGWQYFMRQWLLEGTARQLTVYEIGQDWREEYAQNRRLPAGSVAW
;
A
#
# COMPACT_ATOMS: atom_id res chain seq x y z
N MET A 1 42.75 63.62 -7.81
CA MET A 1 42.33 62.23 -7.54
C MET A 1 40.81 62.02 -7.57
N ASN A 2 40.03 62.88 -8.26
CA ASN A 2 38.56 62.78 -8.33
C ASN A 2 38.01 62.59 -9.78
N GLY A 3 38.88 62.45 -10.79
CA GLY A 3 38.47 62.27 -12.19
C GLY A 3 38.35 60.81 -12.65
N LEU A 4 39.05 59.87 -11.99
CA LEU A 4 39.05 58.46 -12.39
C LEU A 4 37.87 57.66 -11.80
N LEU A 5 37.30 58.11 -10.68
CA LEU A 5 36.20 57.40 -10.01
C LEU A 5 34.84 57.60 -10.73
N ILE A 6 34.65 58.74 -11.41
CA ILE A 6 33.37 59.07 -12.09
C ILE A 6 33.21 58.27 -13.39
N LEU A 7 34.30 57.97 -14.12
CA LEU A 7 34.23 57.17 -15.35
C LEU A 7 34.02 55.67 -15.07
N VAL A 8 34.49 55.14 -13.95
CA VAL A 8 34.24 53.75 -13.57
C VAL A 8 32.80 53.56 -13.08
N VAL A 9 32.23 54.54 -12.37
CA VAL A 9 30.83 54.46 -11.91
C VAL A 9 29.83 54.66 -13.07
N LEU A 10 30.13 55.51 -14.07
CA LEU A 10 29.25 55.64 -15.25
C LEU A 10 29.33 54.44 -16.20
N GLY A 11 30.51 53.80 -16.33
CA GLY A 11 30.67 52.58 -17.14
C GLY A 11 29.92 51.37 -16.56
N ILE A 12 29.80 51.28 -15.24
CA ILE A 12 29.05 50.21 -14.57
C ILE A 12 27.54 50.45 -14.63
N LEU A 13 27.08 51.71 -14.63
CA LEU A 13 25.64 52.03 -14.70
C LEU A 13 25.03 51.91 -16.10
N VAL A 14 25.81 52.00 -17.18
CA VAL A 14 25.30 51.78 -18.56
C VAL A 14 25.43 50.30 -18.99
N GLY A 15 26.35 49.53 -18.40
CA GLY A 15 26.45 48.07 -18.63
C GLY A 15 25.37 47.24 -17.93
N ALA A 16 24.80 47.72 -16.82
CA ALA A 16 23.76 47.00 -16.08
C ALA A 16 22.34 47.18 -16.66
N GLY A 17 22.10 48.21 -17.49
CA GLY A 17 20.78 48.51 -18.05
C GLY A 17 20.38 47.71 -19.29
N SER A 18 21.29 46.89 -19.84
CA SER A 18 21.06 46.13 -21.09
C SER A 18 20.90 44.61 -20.88
N TRP A 19 21.04 44.13 -19.64
CA TRP A 19 20.87 42.73 -19.24
C TRP A 19 19.57 42.51 -18.44
N TRP A 20 18.60 43.41 -18.59
CA TRP A 20 17.34 43.44 -17.85
C TRP A 20 16.09 43.39 -18.76
N VAL A 21 16.21 42.82 -19.98
CA VAL A 21 15.08 42.72 -20.93
C VAL A 21 14.89 41.32 -21.56
N LYS A 22 15.60 40.26 -21.13
CA LYS A 22 15.32 38.88 -21.62
C LYS A 22 15.35 37.80 -20.53
N SER A 23 14.59 38.04 -19.48
CA SER A 23 13.95 36.98 -18.72
C SER A 23 12.63 37.54 -18.21
N ARG A 24 11.63 37.58 -19.10
CA ARG A 24 10.26 37.49 -18.60
C ARG A 24 10.26 36.22 -17.75
N PRO A 25 9.97 36.27 -16.43
CA PRO A 25 9.67 35.03 -15.74
C PRO A 25 8.52 34.42 -16.53
N ALA A 26 8.75 33.23 -17.09
CA ALA A 26 7.66 32.43 -17.59
C ALA A 26 6.61 32.43 -16.48
N ALA A 27 5.37 32.80 -16.82
CA ALA A 27 4.28 32.63 -15.88
C ALA A 27 4.39 31.20 -15.35
N PRO A 28 4.57 30.96 -14.04
CA PRO A 28 4.82 29.62 -13.56
C PRO A 28 3.49 28.91 -13.67
N ALA A 29 3.12 28.35 -14.82
CA ALA A 29 2.00 27.42 -14.96
C ALA A 29 2.05 26.44 -13.78
N LEU A 30 0.89 25.92 -13.32
CA LEU A 30 0.86 24.73 -12.44
C LEU A 30 2.03 23.86 -12.87
N ILE A 31 2.95 23.45 -11.98
CA ILE A 31 4.11 22.67 -12.43
C ILE A 31 3.54 21.44 -13.11
N ALA A 32 3.44 21.50 -14.43
CA ALA A 32 3.02 20.41 -15.24
C ALA A 32 4.14 19.42 -15.01
N LEU A 33 3.80 18.25 -14.46
CA LEU A 33 4.74 17.15 -14.33
C LEU A 33 5.61 17.12 -15.58
N GLN A 34 6.91 17.30 -15.40
CA GLN A 34 7.82 17.25 -16.53
C GLN A 34 7.98 15.78 -16.86
N GLN A 35 7.20 15.35 -17.86
CA GLN A 35 7.20 14.00 -18.36
C GLN A 35 8.02 13.95 -19.64
N GLU A 36 9.00 13.05 -19.65
CA GLU A 36 9.86 12.80 -20.79
C GLU A 36 9.99 11.30 -20.98
N VAL A 37 10.01 10.85 -22.23
CA VAL A 37 10.39 9.46 -22.55
C VAL A 37 11.77 9.53 -23.20
N VAL A 38 12.74 8.91 -22.54
CA VAL A 38 14.11 8.81 -23.04
C VAL A 38 14.32 7.40 -23.57
N ARG A 39 14.88 7.30 -24.77
CA ARG A 39 15.29 6.03 -25.36
C ARG A 39 16.80 5.92 -25.29
N LEU A 40 17.29 4.95 -24.52
CA LEU A 40 18.72 4.68 -24.37
C LEU A 40 19.28 3.98 -25.63
N ASP A 41 20.59 4.00 -25.80
CA ASP A 41 21.29 3.36 -26.94
C ASP A 41 21.02 1.85 -27.04
N ASN A 42 20.78 1.19 -25.92
CA ASN A 42 20.42 -0.22 -25.86
C ASN A 42 18.94 -0.51 -26.23
N GLY A 43 18.18 0.53 -26.61
CA GLY A 43 16.79 0.44 -27.05
C GLY A 43 15.76 0.48 -25.92
N LEU A 44 16.18 0.62 -24.65
CA LEU A 44 15.26 0.74 -23.52
C LEU A 44 14.53 2.07 -23.56
N GLU A 45 13.21 2.03 -23.37
CA GLU A 45 12.39 3.22 -23.13
C GLU A 45 12.26 3.43 -21.62
N VAL A 46 12.66 4.61 -21.17
CA VAL A 46 12.58 5.04 -19.77
C VAL A 46 11.66 6.25 -19.69
N HIS A 47 10.57 6.12 -18.94
CA HIS A 47 9.65 7.20 -18.64
C HIS A 47 10.17 7.96 -17.42
N LEU A 48 10.39 9.26 -17.58
CA LEU A 48 10.87 10.15 -16.53
C LEU A 48 9.72 11.06 -16.11
N VAL A 49 9.44 11.12 -14.81
CA VAL A 49 8.43 11.98 -14.22
C VAL A 49 9.11 12.81 -13.14
N ALA A 50 9.55 14.02 -13.52
CA ALA A 50 10.06 15.00 -12.58
C ALA A 50 8.87 15.70 -11.89
N ASP A 51 8.73 15.43 -10.60
CA ASP A 51 7.62 15.87 -9.75
C ASP A 51 8.14 16.48 -8.45
N PRO A 52 8.40 17.80 -8.41
CA PRO A 52 8.95 18.45 -7.22
C PRO A 52 8.04 18.38 -5.99
N ASP A 53 6.78 18.01 -6.17
CA ASP A 53 5.79 17.90 -5.10
C ASP A 53 5.70 16.48 -4.50
N ALA A 54 6.33 15.49 -5.13
CA ALA A 54 6.27 14.10 -4.71
C ALA A 54 6.82 13.91 -3.28
N ALA A 55 6.02 13.33 -2.39
CA ALA A 55 6.42 13.02 -1.02
C ALA A 55 7.38 11.82 -0.92
N GLN A 56 7.36 10.96 -1.93
CA GLN A 56 8.18 9.76 -2.06
C GLN A 56 8.65 9.63 -3.51
N ALA A 57 9.76 8.95 -3.73
CA ALA A 57 10.20 8.58 -5.06
C ALA A 57 9.77 7.15 -5.39
N ARG A 58 9.47 6.88 -6.65
CA ARG A 58 9.03 5.60 -7.18
C ARG A 58 9.86 5.20 -8.38
N LEU A 59 10.36 3.98 -8.35
CA LEU A 59 10.84 3.27 -9.53
C LEU A 59 9.83 2.18 -9.86
N GLU A 60 9.55 2.02 -11.15
CA GLU A 60 8.73 0.94 -11.64
C GLU A 60 9.38 0.24 -12.83
N LEU A 61 9.36 -1.08 -12.79
CA LEU A 61 9.68 -1.94 -13.93
C LEU A 61 8.39 -2.55 -14.44
N TYR A 62 8.09 -2.31 -15.71
CA TYR A 62 7.05 -3.02 -16.42
C TYR A 62 7.71 -3.99 -17.40
N TRP A 63 7.57 -5.29 -17.11
CA TRP A 63 8.16 -6.36 -17.89
C TRP A 63 7.04 -7.07 -18.64
N GLU A 64 7.04 -7.02 -19.97
CA GLU A 64 6.02 -7.63 -20.84
C GLU A 64 6.22 -9.15 -21.03
N VAL A 65 6.54 -9.82 -19.93
CA VAL A 65 6.71 -11.27 -19.83
C VAL A 65 6.03 -11.72 -18.52
N GLY A 66 5.29 -12.82 -18.59
CA GLY A 66 4.63 -13.42 -17.43
C GLY A 66 4.66 -14.95 -17.49
N SER A 67 3.75 -15.59 -16.75
CA SER A 67 3.67 -17.06 -16.69
C SER A 67 3.15 -17.72 -17.99
N LEU A 68 2.55 -16.98 -18.91
CA LEU A 68 2.00 -17.51 -20.17
C LEU A 68 3.07 -18.16 -21.04
N SER A 69 4.29 -17.63 -21.02
CA SER A 69 5.41 -18.18 -21.79
C SER A 69 6.29 -19.12 -20.97
N ASP A 70 5.83 -19.59 -19.82
CA ASP A 70 6.51 -20.65 -19.08
C ASP A 70 6.47 -21.97 -19.88
N PRO A 71 7.56 -22.76 -19.87
CA PRO A 71 7.53 -24.09 -20.45
C PRO A 71 6.45 -24.95 -19.80
N ALA A 72 5.72 -25.73 -20.60
CA ALA A 72 4.63 -26.58 -20.11
C ALA A 72 5.09 -27.61 -19.07
N ASP A 73 6.36 -28.04 -19.14
CA ASP A 73 7.00 -28.94 -18.19
C ASP A 73 7.55 -28.24 -16.94
N LEU A 74 7.67 -26.90 -16.94
CA LEU A 74 8.15 -26.11 -15.81
C LEU A 74 7.21 -24.92 -15.52
N PRO A 75 5.94 -25.18 -15.16
CA PRO A 75 4.99 -24.11 -14.87
C PRO A 75 5.43 -23.30 -13.65
N GLY A 76 5.34 -21.97 -13.75
CA GLY A 76 5.77 -21.03 -12.70
C GLY A 76 7.26 -20.66 -12.76
N LEU A 77 7.97 -20.97 -13.86
CA LEU A 77 9.37 -20.59 -14.05
C LEU A 77 9.57 -19.07 -13.92
N HIS A 78 8.67 -18.26 -14.50
CA HIS A 78 8.72 -16.81 -14.38
C HIS A 78 8.46 -16.31 -12.95
N ASP A 79 7.52 -16.92 -12.23
CA ASP A 79 7.25 -16.61 -10.81
C ASP A 79 8.47 -16.92 -9.93
N LEU A 80 9.09 -18.10 -10.10
CA LEU A 80 10.32 -18.46 -9.39
C LEU A 80 11.47 -17.50 -9.69
N MET A 81 11.60 -17.08 -10.96
CA MET A 81 12.60 -16.10 -11.36
C MET A 81 12.40 -14.77 -10.62
N LEU A 82 11.18 -14.23 -10.56
CA LEU A 82 10.90 -12.97 -9.84
C LEU A 82 11.19 -13.09 -8.35
N ARG A 83 10.89 -14.23 -7.72
CA ARG A 83 11.18 -14.49 -6.31
C ARG A 83 12.68 -14.48 -6.03
N VAL A 84 13.49 -15.05 -6.92
CA VAL A 84 14.95 -15.20 -6.72
C VAL A 84 15.74 -13.97 -7.18
N LEU A 85 15.26 -13.23 -8.18
CA LEU A 85 15.96 -12.10 -8.80
C LEU A 85 16.40 -11.04 -7.80
N PHE A 86 15.63 -10.84 -6.73
CA PHE A 86 15.83 -9.75 -5.75
C PHE A 86 16.61 -10.13 -4.49
N TYR A 87 17.22 -11.32 -4.45
CA TYR A 87 18.01 -11.78 -3.30
C TYR A 87 19.36 -11.04 -3.12
N GLY A 88 19.87 -10.35 -4.14
CA GLY A 88 21.06 -9.51 -4.07
C GLY A 88 22.39 -10.24 -4.23
N GLU A 89 23.52 -9.52 -4.16
CA GLU A 89 24.86 -10.01 -4.52
C GLU A 89 25.58 -10.84 -3.43
N THR A 90 25.03 -10.92 -2.21
CA THR A 90 25.72 -11.63 -1.12
C THR A 90 25.30 -13.10 -1.03
N PRO A 91 26.21 -14.03 -0.70
CA PRO A 91 25.88 -15.45 -0.55
C PRO A 91 24.86 -15.75 0.57
N GLN A 92 24.66 -14.79 1.48
CA GLN A 92 23.69 -14.85 2.58
C GLN A 92 22.38 -14.12 2.24
N GLY A 93 22.27 -13.57 1.02
CA GLY A 93 21.24 -12.63 0.61
C GLY A 93 19.85 -13.12 0.97
N TYR A 94 19.12 -12.33 1.72
CA TYR A 94 17.69 -12.44 1.87
C TYR A 94 17.10 -11.19 1.25
N ARG A 95 16.20 -11.39 0.27
CA ARG A 95 15.35 -10.38 -0.40
C ARG A 95 15.77 -8.94 -0.14
N HIS A 96 16.90 -8.55 -0.74
CA HIS A 96 17.64 -7.36 -0.32
C HIS A 96 16.83 -6.08 -0.55
N MET A 97 16.12 -6.02 -1.68
CA MET A 97 15.24 -4.88 -2.01
C MET A 97 14.09 -4.76 -1.01
N GLU A 98 13.42 -5.88 -0.69
CA GLU A 98 12.35 -5.91 0.33
C GLU A 98 12.87 -5.45 1.70
N THR A 99 14.06 -5.92 2.09
CA THR A 99 14.67 -5.55 3.37
C THR A 99 15.04 -4.06 3.43
N ARG A 100 15.53 -3.48 2.33
CA ARG A 100 15.84 -2.04 2.25
C ARG A 100 14.56 -1.22 2.30
N ALA A 101 13.56 -1.57 1.50
CA ALA A 101 12.26 -0.92 1.51
C ALA A 101 11.62 -0.97 2.91
N ALA A 102 11.63 -2.13 3.57
CA ALA A 102 11.09 -2.29 4.93
C ALA A 102 11.80 -1.46 6.01
N ARG A 103 13.04 -1.00 5.78
CA ARG A 103 13.79 -0.13 6.70
C ARG A 103 13.62 1.36 6.40
N ASP A 104 13.17 1.70 5.21
CA ASP A 104 12.88 3.07 4.81
C ASP A 104 11.49 3.47 5.31
N PRO A 105 11.32 4.59 6.04
CA PRO A 105 10.01 5.06 6.48
C PRO A 105 8.98 5.33 5.38
N LEU A 106 9.43 5.51 4.14
CA LEU A 106 8.61 5.68 2.93
C LEU A 106 8.78 4.53 1.94
N GLY A 107 9.47 3.46 2.35
CA GLY A 107 9.79 2.35 1.49
C GLY A 107 8.62 1.40 1.32
N ASP A 108 8.41 0.97 0.09
CA ASP A 108 7.54 -0.17 -0.23
C ASP A 108 8.13 -0.93 -1.42
N PHE A 109 7.99 -2.25 -1.43
CA PHE A 109 8.45 -3.08 -2.54
C PHE A 109 7.37 -4.08 -2.91
N VAL A 110 6.80 -3.88 -4.09
CA VAL A 110 5.64 -4.66 -4.56
C VAL A 110 6.01 -5.35 -5.86
N VAL A 111 5.78 -6.66 -5.91
CA VAL A 111 5.88 -7.47 -7.12
C VAL A 111 4.48 -7.94 -7.48
N GLN A 112 3.97 -7.50 -8.63
CA GLN A 112 2.72 -7.99 -9.22
C GLN A 112 3.05 -8.93 -10.37
N HIS A 113 2.45 -10.10 -10.34
CA HIS A 113 2.66 -11.14 -11.33
C HIS A 113 1.41 -11.30 -12.18
N GLY A 114 1.56 -11.18 -13.49
CA GLY A 114 0.52 -11.46 -14.47
C GLY A 114 0.91 -12.60 -15.39
N ARG A 115 0.00 -12.96 -16.30
CA ARG A 115 0.25 -14.01 -17.30
C ARG A 115 1.12 -13.51 -18.43
N THR A 116 0.94 -12.27 -18.85
CA THR A 116 1.64 -11.67 -20.00
C THR A 116 2.67 -10.63 -19.59
N HIS A 117 2.73 -10.31 -18.30
CA HIS A 117 3.55 -9.24 -17.79
C HIS A 117 3.88 -9.44 -16.32
N SER A 118 4.80 -8.65 -15.80
CA SER A 118 5.08 -8.49 -14.38
C SER A 118 5.44 -7.05 -14.10
N ARG A 119 5.00 -6.55 -12.95
CA ARG A 119 5.29 -5.19 -12.49
C ARG A 119 6.07 -5.28 -11.19
N ILE A 120 7.16 -4.54 -11.11
CA ILE A 120 7.95 -4.40 -9.90
C ILE A 120 7.97 -2.92 -9.56
N GLN A 121 7.46 -2.58 -8.38
CA GLN A 121 7.43 -1.22 -7.88
C GLN A 121 8.30 -1.12 -6.64
N LEU A 122 9.16 -0.11 -6.60
CA LEU A 122 9.92 0.30 -5.44
C LEU A 122 9.57 1.75 -5.11
N ASP A 123 8.92 1.97 -3.98
CA ASP A 123 8.77 3.28 -3.38
C ASP A 123 9.89 3.47 -2.34
N THR A 124 10.43 4.69 -2.23
CA THR A 124 11.52 5.00 -1.30
C THR A 124 11.59 6.49 -0.99
N SER A 125 12.30 6.83 0.08
CA SER A 125 12.73 8.18 0.41
C SER A 125 13.53 8.78 -0.74
N PRO A 126 13.17 10.00 -1.21
CA PRO A 126 13.87 10.65 -2.31
C PRO A 126 15.40 10.74 -2.13
N SER A 127 15.85 10.89 -0.89
CA SER A 127 17.26 11.02 -0.52
C SER A 127 18.13 9.79 -0.80
N VAL A 128 17.53 8.59 -0.97
CA VAL A 128 18.25 7.35 -1.32
C VAL A 128 17.85 6.80 -2.69
N PHE A 129 16.88 7.42 -3.36
CA PHE A 129 16.32 6.96 -4.63
C PHE A 129 17.39 6.69 -5.69
N THR A 130 18.34 7.61 -5.85
CA THR A 130 19.43 7.47 -6.82
C THR A 130 20.25 6.20 -6.60
N ASP A 131 20.54 5.85 -5.35
CA ASP A 131 21.31 4.65 -5.01
C ASP A 131 20.50 3.37 -5.21
N GLU A 132 19.20 3.40 -4.88
CA GLU A 132 18.29 2.28 -5.12
C GLU A 132 18.14 1.97 -6.62
N VAL A 133 17.96 2.99 -7.46
CA VAL A 133 17.85 2.82 -8.92
C VAL A 133 19.13 2.19 -9.49
N ARG A 134 20.30 2.69 -9.07
CA ARG A 134 21.59 2.13 -9.50
C ARG A 134 21.80 0.71 -9.01
N TYR A 135 21.39 0.40 -7.79
CA TYR A 135 21.47 -0.94 -7.23
C TYR A 135 20.62 -1.92 -8.03
N LEU A 136 19.35 -1.59 -8.26
CA LEU A 136 18.46 -2.41 -9.05
C LEU A 136 18.95 -2.59 -10.49
N ALA A 137 19.44 -1.53 -11.13
CA ALA A 137 19.99 -1.62 -12.47
C ALA A 137 21.17 -2.62 -12.55
N ARG A 138 22.08 -2.62 -11.57
CA ARG A 138 23.17 -3.61 -11.47
C ARG A 138 22.64 -5.03 -11.29
N LEU A 139 21.65 -5.20 -10.42
CA LEU A 139 21.04 -6.50 -10.13
C LEU A 139 20.38 -7.11 -11.37
N LEU A 140 19.70 -6.29 -12.19
CA LEU A 140 19.12 -6.74 -13.46
C LEU A 140 20.19 -7.08 -14.52
N GLN A 141 21.33 -6.40 -14.51
CA GLN A 141 22.44 -6.70 -15.43
C GLN A 141 23.10 -8.04 -15.11
N LEU A 142 23.31 -8.33 -13.82
CA LEU A 142 24.00 -9.52 -13.34
C LEU A 142 23.28 -10.16 -12.13
N PRO A 143 22.16 -10.88 -12.36
CA PRO A 143 21.48 -11.60 -11.29
C PRO A 143 22.39 -12.66 -10.64
N SER A 144 22.42 -12.70 -9.31
CA SER A 144 23.30 -13.58 -8.53
C SER A 144 22.82 -15.03 -8.44
N LEU A 145 21.50 -15.27 -8.57
CA LEU A 145 20.84 -16.58 -8.53
C LEU A 145 21.40 -17.56 -7.46
N PRO A 146 21.36 -17.20 -6.16
CA PRO A 146 21.95 -18.03 -5.12
C PRO A 146 21.22 -19.38 -5.00
N LEU A 147 21.95 -20.50 -5.14
CA LEU A 147 21.37 -21.85 -5.09
C LEU A 147 20.52 -22.12 -3.84
N PRO A 148 20.93 -21.70 -2.63
CA PRO A 148 20.08 -21.84 -1.46
C PRO A 148 18.72 -21.13 -1.67
N ALA A 149 18.72 -19.87 -2.10
CA ALA A 149 17.48 -19.12 -2.31
C ALA A 149 16.56 -19.79 -3.34
N ILE A 150 17.15 -20.35 -4.40
CA ILE A 150 16.41 -21.10 -5.42
C ILE A 150 15.70 -22.29 -4.79
N ASP A 151 16.39 -23.10 -4.00
CA ASP A 151 15.78 -24.26 -3.34
C ASP A 151 14.65 -23.82 -2.40
N TYR A 152 14.88 -22.76 -1.63
CA TYR A 152 13.90 -22.23 -0.69
C TYR A 152 12.62 -21.72 -1.37
N GLU A 153 12.74 -20.84 -2.36
CA GLU A 153 11.58 -20.27 -3.05
C GLU A 153 10.84 -21.35 -3.86
N ARG A 154 11.57 -22.29 -4.48
CA ARG A 154 10.99 -23.43 -5.21
C ARG A 154 10.07 -24.27 -4.34
N GLN A 155 10.48 -24.58 -3.10
CA GLN A 155 9.68 -25.41 -2.19
C GLN A 155 8.38 -24.70 -1.73
N ARG A 156 8.35 -23.37 -1.81
CA ARG A 156 7.24 -22.53 -1.35
C ARG A 156 6.37 -21.98 -2.49
N MET A 157 6.67 -22.32 -3.74
CA MET A 157 5.87 -21.87 -4.87
C MET A 157 4.41 -22.34 -4.71
N PRO A 158 3.42 -21.43 -4.81
CA PRO A 158 2.03 -21.81 -4.77
C PRO A 158 1.67 -22.64 -6.01
N ARG A 159 0.75 -23.60 -5.82
CA ARG A 159 0.12 -24.31 -6.95
C ARG A 159 -0.83 -23.41 -7.73
N LEU A 160 -1.38 -22.38 -7.09
CA LEU A 160 -2.19 -21.37 -7.75
C LEU A 160 -1.24 -20.39 -8.46
N ASP A 161 -1.53 -20.07 -9.70
CA ASP A 161 -0.81 -19.00 -10.38
C ASP A 161 -1.12 -17.65 -9.69
N PRO A 162 -0.10 -16.89 -9.23
CA PRO A 162 -0.32 -15.60 -8.57
C PRO A 162 -1.10 -14.58 -9.40
N ALA A 163 -1.18 -14.73 -10.73
CA ALA A 163 -2.02 -13.89 -11.58
C ALA A 163 -3.53 -14.04 -11.29
N TYR A 164 -3.91 -14.98 -10.42
CA TYR A 164 -5.28 -15.24 -9.99
C TYR A 164 -5.38 -15.36 -8.46
N ASP A 165 -4.49 -14.69 -7.72
CA ASP A 165 -4.49 -14.68 -6.25
C ASP A 165 -5.81 -14.18 -5.62
N PHE A 166 -6.60 -13.41 -6.37
CA PHE A 166 -7.95 -12.99 -6.00
C PHE A 166 -9.02 -14.09 -6.10
N PHE A 167 -8.66 -15.29 -6.56
CA PHE A 167 -9.54 -16.46 -6.57
C PHE A 167 -9.04 -17.56 -5.63
N GLY A 168 -9.99 -18.20 -4.95
CA GLY A 168 -9.71 -19.45 -4.24
C GLY A 168 -9.48 -20.64 -5.18
N SER A 169 -8.94 -21.71 -4.60
CA SER A 169 -8.73 -22.99 -5.31
C SER A 169 -10.01 -23.63 -5.86
N ALA A 170 -11.19 -23.28 -5.32
CA ALA A 170 -12.47 -23.80 -5.81
C ALA A 170 -12.88 -23.10 -7.10
N GLU A 171 -12.78 -21.78 -7.11
CA GLU A 171 -13.08 -20.90 -8.24
C GLU A 171 -12.18 -21.22 -9.43
N LEU A 172 -10.87 -21.40 -9.19
CA LEU A 172 -9.94 -21.73 -10.27
C LEU A 172 -10.19 -23.08 -10.91
N ARG A 173 -10.60 -24.10 -10.14
CA ARG A 173 -11.02 -25.39 -10.70
C ARG A 173 -12.27 -25.25 -11.58
N VAL A 174 -13.23 -24.43 -11.14
CA VAL A 174 -14.43 -24.14 -11.94
C VAL A 174 -14.06 -23.42 -13.24
N LEU A 175 -13.15 -22.44 -13.18
CA LEU A 175 -12.64 -21.76 -14.37
C LEU A 175 -11.86 -22.68 -15.31
N ASP A 176 -11.05 -23.59 -14.78
CA ASP A 176 -10.33 -24.62 -15.55
C ASP A 176 -11.33 -25.52 -16.29
N GLU A 177 -12.34 -26.05 -15.59
CA GLU A 177 -13.37 -26.91 -16.18
C GLU A 177 -14.18 -26.16 -17.26
N LEU A 178 -14.58 -24.92 -16.99
CA LEU A 178 -15.30 -24.07 -17.96
C LEU A 178 -14.45 -23.75 -19.21
N SER A 179 -13.14 -23.55 -19.03
CA SER A 179 -12.22 -23.23 -20.11
C SER A 179 -11.91 -24.47 -20.96
N ALA A 180 -11.69 -25.62 -20.32
CA ALA A 180 -11.41 -26.89 -20.98
C ALA A 180 -12.59 -27.38 -21.84
N GLU A 181 -13.84 -27.14 -21.41
CA GLU A 181 -15.04 -27.40 -22.23
C GLU A 181 -15.02 -26.65 -23.57
N ARG A 182 -14.37 -25.49 -23.62
CA ARG A 182 -14.50 -24.49 -24.69
C ARG A 182 -13.28 -24.37 -25.58
N SER A 183 -12.11 -24.79 -25.11
CA SER A 183 -10.87 -24.77 -25.89
C SER A 183 -9.92 -25.89 -25.48
N ALA A 184 -9.41 -26.61 -26.48
CA ALA A 184 -8.29 -27.56 -26.29
C ALA A 184 -6.97 -26.87 -25.94
N TYR A 185 -6.91 -25.53 -26.04
CA TYR A 185 -5.75 -24.70 -25.69
C TYR A 185 -5.89 -24.02 -24.32
N ALA A 186 -6.92 -24.37 -23.53
CA ALA A 186 -7.06 -23.88 -22.16
C ALA A 186 -5.82 -24.29 -21.35
N THR A 187 -5.13 -23.29 -20.80
CA THR A 187 -3.98 -23.51 -19.93
C THR A 187 -4.49 -23.83 -18.53
N ASN A 188 -3.93 -24.85 -17.88
CA ASN A 188 -4.29 -25.16 -16.49
C ASN A 188 -3.89 -23.99 -15.59
N LEU A 189 -4.88 -23.41 -14.92
CA LEU A 189 -4.70 -22.35 -13.92
C LEU A 189 -4.08 -22.90 -12.63
N MET A 190 -4.22 -24.21 -12.42
CA MET A 190 -3.50 -24.98 -11.39
C MET A 190 -2.17 -25.53 -11.91
N ARG A 191 -1.05 -25.09 -11.32
CA ARG A 191 0.30 -25.54 -11.67
C ARG A 191 0.60 -26.94 -11.14
N ASP A 192 1.11 -27.81 -12.00
CA ASP A 192 1.74 -29.07 -11.59
C ASP A 192 3.23 -28.83 -11.33
N LEU A 193 3.62 -28.90 -10.06
CA LEU A 193 4.98 -28.61 -9.63
C LEU A 193 5.85 -29.87 -9.50
N ASP A 194 5.38 -31.05 -9.91
CA ASP A 194 6.12 -32.30 -9.71
C ASP A 194 7.44 -32.34 -10.51
N ASN A 195 7.48 -31.74 -11.71
CA ASN A 195 8.71 -31.66 -12.51
C ASN A 195 9.82 -30.86 -11.82
N TRP A 196 9.48 -29.83 -11.03
CA TRP A 196 10.47 -29.06 -10.24
C TRP A 196 11.21 -29.92 -9.21
N ARG A 197 10.57 -30.98 -8.71
CA ARG A 197 11.15 -31.90 -7.72
C ARG A 197 12.21 -32.82 -8.32
N SER A 198 12.16 -33.05 -9.64
CA SER A 198 13.09 -33.91 -10.35
C SER A 198 14.41 -33.21 -10.71
N LEU A 199 14.43 -31.87 -10.70
CA LEU A 199 15.61 -31.08 -11.05
C LEU A 199 16.54 -30.87 -9.86
N SER A 200 17.85 -30.94 -10.09
CA SER A 200 18.86 -30.46 -9.13
C SER A 200 18.80 -28.93 -9.01
N GLU A 201 19.35 -28.37 -7.93
CA GLU A 201 19.43 -26.92 -7.73
C GLU A 201 20.17 -26.24 -8.89
N GLU A 202 21.27 -26.82 -9.38
CA GLU A 202 21.98 -26.30 -10.56
C GLU A 202 21.18 -26.50 -11.87
N GLY A 203 20.31 -27.52 -11.91
CA GLY A 203 19.35 -27.68 -12.99
C GLY A 203 18.37 -26.51 -13.04
N VAL A 204 17.78 -26.16 -11.89
CA VAL A 204 16.86 -25.03 -11.76
C VAL A 204 17.58 -23.71 -12.05
N ALA A 205 18.77 -23.50 -11.49
CA ALA A 205 19.57 -22.30 -11.73
C ALA A 205 19.90 -22.11 -13.23
N ARG A 206 20.16 -23.20 -13.97
CA ARG A 206 20.34 -23.16 -15.42
C ARG A 206 19.06 -22.74 -16.15
N GLN A 207 17.89 -23.27 -15.76
CA GLN A 207 16.61 -22.87 -16.34
C GLN A 207 16.31 -21.39 -16.08
N LEU A 208 16.56 -20.91 -14.85
CA LEU A 208 16.41 -19.49 -14.49
C LEU A 208 17.39 -18.61 -15.27
N SER A 209 18.65 -19.00 -15.39
CA SER A 209 19.67 -18.27 -16.15
C SER A 209 19.32 -18.20 -17.64
N GLN A 210 18.84 -19.30 -18.22
CA GLN A 210 18.35 -19.34 -19.59
C GLN A 210 17.14 -18.41 -19.76
N ARG A 211 16.15 -18.49 -18.86
CA ARG A 211 14.98 -17.62 -18.88
C ARG A 211 15.35 -16.14 -18.82
N ILE A 212 16.27 -15.78 -17.92
CA ILE A 212 16.80 -14.41 -17.81
C ILE A 212 17.48 -13.99 -19.12
N ALA A 213 18.32 -14.83 -19.70
CA ALA A 213 19.00 -14.52 -20.96
C ALA A 213 18.01 -14.34 -22.13
N GLU A 214 16.91 -15.10 -22.14
CA GLU A 214 15.88 -15.05 -23.18
C GLU A 214 14.90 -13.89 -23.01
N LYS A 215 14.55 -13.52 -21.77
CA LYS A 215 13.41 -12.64 -21.49
C LYS A 215 13.77 -11.33 -20.79
N LEU A 216 14.92 -11.21 -20.10
CA LEU A 216 15.34 -9.98 -19.43
C LEU A 216 16.18 -9.12 -20.38
N HIS A 217 15.50 -8.40 -21.26
CA HIS A 217 16.13 -7.51 -22.23
C HIS A 217 15.26 -6.29 -22.54
N THR A 218 15.87 -5.25 -23.11
CA THR A 218 15.23 -3.93 -23.33
C THR A 218 14.00 -3.96 -24.26
N GLY A 219 13.91 -4.93 -25.17
CA GLY A 219 12.76 -5.08 -26.08
C GLY A 219 11.41 -5.32 -25.38
N VAL A 220 11.39 -5.92 -24.19
CA VAL A 220 10.17 -6.27 -23.42
C VAL A 220 10.18 -5.65 -22.02
N LEU A 221 11.12 -4.75 -21.75
CA LEU A 221 11.23 -4.05 -20.47
C LEU A 221 10.95 -2.57 -20.69
N ARG A 222 10.20 -1.98 -19.76
CA ARG A 222 9.97 -0.54 -19.64
C ARG A 222 10.29 -0.14 -18.21
N VAL A 223 10.89 1.04 -18.05
CA VAL A 223 11.26 1.58 -16.73
C VAL A 223 10.56 2.93 -16.57
N SER A 224 10.02 3.20 -15.39
CA SER A 224 9.52 4.51 -15.01
C SER A 224 10.24 5.00 -13.76
N LEU A 225 10.69 6.26 -13.78
CA LEU A 225 11.33 6.94 -12.66
C LEU A 225 10.50 8.18 -12.31
N HIS A 226 9.88 8.20 -11.13
CA HIS A 226 9.06 9.31 -10.63
C HIS A 226 9.63 9.80 -9.31
N ALA A 227 10.16 11.02 -9.26
CA ALA A 227 10.80 11.55 -8.05
C ALA A 227 10.76 13.08 -8.00
N PRO A 228 10.98 13.69 -6.82
CA PRO A 228 11.22 15.13 -6.68
C PRO A 228 12.64 15.53 -7.11
N LEU A 229 13.08 15.00 -8.25
CA LEU A 229 14.36 15.30 -8.86
C LEU A 229 14.16 16.11 -10.14
N PRO A 230 15.08 17.03 -10.49
CA PRO A 230 15.06 17.72 -11.78
C PRO A 230 15.11 16.73 -12.95
N ALA A 231 14.47 17.06 -14.07
CA ALA A 231 14.42 16.20 -15.26
C ALA A 231 15.82 15.80 -15.76
N ASP A 232 16.80 16.70 -15.70
CA ASP A 232 18.19 16.40 -16.09
C ASP A 232 18.83 15.34 -15.18
N ALA A 233 18.57 15.38 -13.87
CA ALA A 233 19.06 14.38 -12.93
C ALA A 233 18.41 13.01 -13.15
N LEU A 234 17.12 12.99 -13.49
CA LEU A 234 16.43 11.76 -13.90
C LEU A 234 16.98 11.19 -15.21
N ARG A 235 17.36 12.05 -16.16
CA ARG A 235 17.98 11.64 -17.42
C ARG A 235 19.35 10.99 -17.20
N GLU A 236 20.19 11.60 -16.36
CA GLU A 236 21.47 11.00 -15.95
C GLU A 236 21.27 9.69 -15.18
N LEU A 237 20.22 9.60 -14.35
CA LEU A 237 19.92 8.38 -13.61
C LEU A 237 19.44 7.24 -14.52
N ALA A 238 18.74 7.55 -15.61
CA ALA A 238 18.32 6.57 -16.60
C ALA A 238 19.51 5.81 -17.22
N ASP A 239 20.68 6.45 -17.33
CA ASP A 239 21.91 5.83 -17.85
C ASP A 239 22.38 4.63 -17.01
N ALA A 240 21.93 4.50 -15.76
CA ALA A 240 22.19 3.30 -14.94
C ALA A 240 21.72 2.01 -15.65
N PHE A 241 20.71 2.09 -16.51
CA PHE A 241 20.16 0.97 -17.28
C PHE A 241 20.81 0.75 -18.64
N ALA A 242 21.77 1.59 -19.05
CA ALA A 242 22.42 1.47 -20.36
C ALA A 242 23.16 0.13 -20.56
N GLY A 243 23.60 -0.51 -19.46
CA GLY A 243 24.25 -1.81 -19.47
C GLY A 243 23.31 -3.01 -19.67
N LEU A 244 21.98 -2.81 -19.69
CA LEU A 244 21.03 -3.90 -19.93
C LEU A 244 21.14 -4.44 -21.36
N ARG A 245 20.93 -5.75 -21.50
CA ARG A 245 21.01 -6.44 -22.79
C ARG A 245 19.91 -5.95 -23.72
N SER A 246 20.28 -5.60 -24.95
CA SER A 246 19.31 -5.37 -26.02
C SER A 246 18.72 -6.70 -26.50
N GLY A 247 17.44 -6.69 -26.88
CA GLY A 247 16.77 -7.86 -27.42
C GLY A 247 15.53 -7.50 -28.23
N THR A 248 15.11 -8.44 -29.07
CA THR A 248 13.98 -8.27 -29.99
C THR A 248 12.90 -9.34 -29.78
N ALA A 249 12.90 -10.07 -28.66
CA ALA A 249 11.85 -11.05 -28.42
C ALA A 249 10.49 -10.36 -28.37
N LEU A 250 9.48 -11.07 -28.84
CA LEU A 250 8.11 -10.57 -28.82
C LEU A 250 7.58 -10.61 -27.38
N PRO A 251 6.86 -9.55 -26.96
CA PRO A 251 6.11 -9.53 -25.71
C PRO A 251 5.12 -10.69 -25.59
N ASP A 252 4.89 -11.19 -24.37
CA ASP A 252 3.96 -12.29 -24.14
C ASP A 252 2.49 -11.88 -24.40
N HIS A 253 2.15 -10.60 -24.33
CA HIS A 253 0.81 -10.12 -24.67
C HIS A 253 0.43 -10.34 -26.14
N GLN A 254 1.41 -10.58 -27.02
CA GLN A 254 1.16 -10.96 -28.42
C GLN A 254 0.82 -12.45 -28.57
N LEU A 255 0.98 -13.23 -27.50
CA LEU A 255 0.71 -14.67 -27.45
C LEU A 255 -0.68 -14.98 -26.85
N ILE A 256 -1.51 -13.97 -26.56
CA ILE A 256 -2.76 -14.15 -25.80
C ILE A 256 -3.74 -15.09 -26.51
N TYR A 257 -4.04 -16.19 -25.83
CA TYR A 257 -5.27 -16.96 -25.98
C TYR A 257 -6.06 -16.83 -24.67
N SER A 258 -7.20 -16.14 -24.69
CA SER A 258 -8.14 -16.19 -23.57
C SER A 258 -9.33 -17.07 -23.97
N PRO A 259 -9.42 -18.32 -23.46
CA PRO A 259 -10.40 -19.30 -23.93
C PRO A 259 -11.85 -18.87 -23.61
N LEU A 260 -12.08 -18.07 -22.57
CA LEU A 260 -13.41 -17.57 -22.24
C LEU A 260 -13.78 -16.30 -23.03
N VAL A 261 -12.84 -15.42 -23.37
CA VAL A 261 -13.12 -14.24 -24.22
C VAL A 261 -13.62 -14.66 -25.60
N ASP A 262 -12.97 -15.65 -26.21
CA ASP A 262 -13.27 -16.04 -27.59
C ASP A 262 -14.56 -16.86 -27.73
N VAL A 263 -15.04 -17.45 -26.64
CA VAL A 263 -16.10 -18.46 -26.68
C VAL A 263 -17.35 -18.03 -25.92
N LEU A 264 -17.29 -17.07 -24.98
CA LEU A 264 -18.47 -16.58 -24.27
C LEU A 264 -19.35 -15.72 -25.20
N GLN A 265 -20.53 -16.23 -25.55
CA GLN A 265 -21.50 -15.57 -26.43
C GLN A 265 -22.68 -14.95 -25.67
N GLU A 266 -22.95 -15.44 -24.47
CA GLU A 266 -24.05 -15.01 -23.61
C GLU A 266 -23.58 -14.99 -22.15
N PRO A 267 -24.09 -14.09 -21.30
CA PRO A 267 -23.73 -14.07 -19.89
C PRO A 267 -24.24 -15.33 -19.18
N GLN A 268 -23.52 -15.77 -18.14
CA GLN A 268 -23.81 -17.01 -17.42
C GLN A 268 -23.80 -16.81 -15.91
N VAL A 269 -24.59 -17.62 -15.20
CA VAL A 269 -24.51 -17.76 -13.74
C VAL A 269 -23.99 -19.15 -13.42
N VAL A 270 -23.00 -19.20 -12.53
CA VAL A 270 -22.38 -20.42 -12.02
C VAL A 270 -22.53 -20.42 -10.51
N ARG A 271 -23.20 -21.44 -9.98
CA ARG A 271 -23.34 -21.63 -8.53
C ARG A 271 -22.28 -22.61 -8.07
N VAL A 272 -21.48 -22.21 -7.09
CA VAL A 272 -20.39 -23.03 -6.53
C VAL A 272 -20.69 -23.32 -5.06
N ARG A 273 -20.69 -24.61 -4.70
CA ARG A 273 -20.92 -25.06 -3.32
C ARG A 273 -19.77 -25.90 -2.79
N ARG A 274 -19.28 -25.55 -1.60
CA ARG A 274 -18.22 -26.26 -0.86
C ARG A 274 -18.25 -25.88 0.62
N ALA A 275 -17.80 -26.76 1.50
CA ALA A 275 -17.59 -26.43 2.91
C ALA A 275 -16.53 -25.32 3.06
N GLY A 276 -16.78 -24.34 3.95
CA GLY A 276 -15.84 -23.26 4.27
C GLY A 276 -15.85 -22.05 3.34
N LEU A 277 -16.73 -22.00 2.33
CA LEU A 277 -16.86 -20.81 1.48
C LEU A 277 -17.63 -19.67 2.17
N SER A 278 -17.18 -18.44 1.93
CA SER A 278 -17.92 -17.21 2.25
C SER A 278 -19.13 -17.05 1.32
N ASN A 279 -20.08 -16.21 1.72
CA ASN A 279 -21.20 -15.84 0.86
C ASN A 279 -20.81 -14.64 -0.02
N GLU A 280 -19.96 -14.91 -1.00
CA GLU A 280 -19.42 -13.91 -1.92
C GLU A 280 -19.94 -14.16 -3.34
N MET A 281 -20.17 -13.07 -4.05
CA MET A 281 -20.56 -13.10 -5.46
C MET A 281 -19.47 -12.41 -6.27
N HIS A 282 -18.85 -13.15 -7.20
CA HIS A 282 -17.90 -12.59 -8.15
C HIS A 282 -18.59 -12.40 -9.50
N ILE A 283 -18.44 -11.23 -10.10
CA ILE A 283 -18.88 -10.96 -11.47
C ILE A 283 -17.62 -10.78 -12.31
N LEU A 284 -17.35 -11.76 -13.16
CA LEU A 284 -16.16 -11.82 -14.00
C LEU A 284 -16.51 -11.34 -15.40
N TYR A 285 -15.83 -10.31 -15.88
CA TYR A 285 -15.92 -9.80 -17.24
C TYR A 285 -14.66 -10.25 -18.00
N PRO A 286 -14.77 -11.23 -18.92
CA PRO A 286 -13.63 -11.65 -19.70
C PRO A 286 -13.23 -10.54 -20.67
N TRP A 287 -11.92 -10.28 -20.79
CA TRP A 287 -11.37 -9.32 -21.73
C TRP A 287 -9.95 -9.69 -22.17
N ARG A 288 -9.40 -8.90 -23.09
CA ARG A 288 -7.98 -8.95 -23.47
C ARG A 288 -7.34 -7.63 -23.10
N LEU A 289 -6.75 -7.56 -21.92
CA LEU A 289 -6.12 -6.34 -21.44
C LEU A 289 -4.86 -6.03 -22.27
N ARG A 290 -4.84 -4.85 -22.89
CA ARG A 290 -3.63 -4.32 -23.53
C ARG A 290 -2.88 -3.40 -22.58
N VAL A 291 -1.59 -3.20 -22.85
CA VAL A 291 -0.72 -2.33 -22.04
C VAL A 291 -1.31 -0.92 -21.95
N GLU A 292 -1.80 -0.39 -23.08
CA GLU A 292 -2.40 0.95 -23.16
C GLU A 292 -3.71 1.11 -22.36
N GLN A 293 -4.32 0.01 -21.91
CA GLN A 293 -5.61 -0.02 -21.21
C GLN A 293 -5.46 -0.18 -19.70
N ARG A 294 -4.24 -0.34 -19.17
CA ARG A 294 -4.02 -0.62 -17.74
C ARG A 294 -4.35 0.55 -16.83
N GLU A 295 -3.87 1.74 -17.16
CA GLU A 295 -4.20 2.94 -16.39
C GLU A 295 -5.72 3.14 -16.31
N LYS A 296 -6.40 2.89 -17.44
CA LYS A 296 -7.86 2.88 -17.57
C LYS A 296 -8.53 1.79 -16.71
N ALA A 297 -7.92 0.62 -16.59
CA ALA A 297 -8.39 -0.46 -15.73
C ALA A 297 -8.26 -0.11 -14.24
N ASP A 298 -7.13 0.48 -13.84
CA ASP A 298 -6.90 1.01 -12.50
C ASP A 298 -7.93 2.09 -12.16
N ASP A 299 -8.19 3.01 -13.09
CA ASP A 299 -9.28 3.98 -12.96
C ASP A 299 -10.61 3.27 -12.74
N ALA A 300 -10.99 2.32 -13.59
CA ALA A 300 -12.28 1.62 -13.47
C ALA A 300 -12.44 0.95 -12.09
N VAL A 301 -11.38 0.32 -11.56
CA VAL A 301 -11.36 -0.23 -10.19
C VAL A 301 -11.59 0.87 -9.16
N ARG A 302 -10.87 2.00 -9.26
CA ARG A 302 -11.09 3.17 -8.39
C ARG A 302 -12.54 3.63 -8.46
N TRP A 303 -13.10 3.89 -9.64
CA TRP A 303 -14.48 4.36 -9.80
C TRP A 303 -15.53 3.38 -9.27
N LEU A 304 -15.32 2.07 -9.36
CA LEU A 304 -16.28 1.07 -8.84
C LEU A 304 -16.30 1.01 -7.32
N THR A 305 -15.12 1.10 -6.71
CA THR A 305 -14.91 0.89 -5.26
C THR A 305 -15.02 2.18 -4.45
N SER A 306 -15.04 3.32 -5.13
CA SER A 306 -15.10 4.64 -4.52
C SER A 306 -16.43 4.92 -3.81
N PRO A 307 -16.41 5.59 -2.65
CA PRO A 307 -17.60 5.85 -1.86
C PRO A 307 -18.33 7.15 -2.27
N TYR A 308 -18.44 7.50 -3.56
CA TYR A 308 -19.12 8.74 -3.98
C TYR A 308 -20.64 8.70 -3.67
N ALA A 309 -21.27 9.86 -3.49
CA ALA A 309 -22.69 9.97 -3.14
C ALA A 309 -23.63 9.36 -4.21
N SER A 310 -23.32 9.58 -5.49
CA SER A 310 -23.97 8.94 -6.63
C SER A 310 -23.43 7.53 -6.94
N GLY A 311 -22.55 7.03 -6.06
CA GLY A 311 -21.81 5.77 -6.01
C GLY A 311 -22.51 4.50 -6.43
N LEU A 312 -21.93 3.64 -7.28
CA LEU A 312 -22.36 2.24 -7.35
C LEU A 312 -22.27 1.59 -5.95
N LYS A 313 -21.09 1.68 -5.29
CA LYS A 313 -20.87 1.16 -3.92
C LYS A 313 -21.96 1.66 -2.96
N ARG A 314 -22.19 2.97 -2.94
CA ARG A 314 -23.14 3.60 -2.00
C ARG A 314 -24.58 3.22 -2.30
N ARG A 315 -25.02 3.29 -3.56
CA ARG A 315 -26.39 2.92 -3.98
C ARG A 315 -26.72 1.47 -3.63
N LEU A 316 -25.78 0.55 -3.85
CA LEU A 316 -25.97 -0.86 -3.50
C LEU A 316 -26.04 -1.09 -1.97
N ARG A 317 -25.23 -0.35 -1.20
CA ARG A 317 -25.23 -0.40 0.27
C ARG A 317 -26.51 0.20 0.87
N GLU A 318 -26.93 1.37 0.41
CA GLU A 318 -28.17 2.05 0.85
C GLU A 318 -29.43 1.24 0.48
N ALA A 319 -29.40 0.51 -0.63
CA ALA A 319 -30.45 -0.45 -1.00
C ALA A 319 -30.43 -1.74 -0.15
N GLY A 320 -29.46 -1.89 0.75
CA GLY A 320 -29.31 -3.07 1.62
C GLY A 320 -28.86 -4.34 0.89
N LEU A 321 -28.30 -4.23 -0.32
CA LEU A 321 -27.96 -5.37 -1.17
C LEU A 321 -26.56 -5.94 -0.89
N ILE A 322 -25.61 -5.09 -0.48
CA ILE A 322 -24.23 -5.49 -0.18
C ILE A 322 -23.75 -4.89 1.13
N THR A 323 -22.76 -5.54 1.75
CA THR A 323 -21.96 -4.97 2.86
C THR A 323 -20.63 -4.41 2.37
N GLY A 324 -20.12 -4.90 1.24
CA GLY A 324 -18.83 -4.50 0.68
C GLY A 324 -18.73 -4.82 -0.81
N ILE A 325 -17.85 -4.09 -1.49
CA ILE A 325 -17.50 -4.27 -2.90
C ILE A 325 -16.00 -4.09 -3.03
N SER A 326 -15.36 -4.96 -3.81
CA SER A 326 -14.00 -4.83 -4.28
C SER A 326 -13.95 -5.10 -5.78
N ALA A 327 -12.90 -4.64 -6.44
CA ALA A 327 -12.68 -4.89 -7.86
C ALA A 327 -11.19 -5.13 -8.10
N HIS A 328 -10.90 -6.07 -8.99
CA HIS A 328 -9.54 -6.46 -9.38
C HIS A 328 -9.53 -6.75 -10.87
N TYR A 329 -8.37 -6.77 -11.48
CA TYR A 329 -8.25 -7.23 -12.86
C TYR A 329 -6.93 -7.93 -13.09
N ASN A 330 -6.92 -8.80 -14.10
CA ASN A 330 -5.71 -9.34 -14.70
C ASN A 330 -5.83 -9.29 -16.23
N ASP A 331 -4.94 -10.00 -16.92
CA ASP A 331 -4.88 -9.97 -18.38
C ASP A 331 -6.12 -10.56 -19.07
N GLU A 332 -6.91 -11.37 -18.35
CA GLU A 332 -8.03 -12.15 -18.89
C GLU A 332 -9.40 -11.78 -18.30
N TYR A 333 -9.43 -11.26 -17.08
CA TYR A 333 -10.66 -10.93 -16.37
C TYR A 333 -10.57 -9.58 -15.69
N PHE A 334 -11.66 -8.84 -15.76
CA PHE A 334 -11.99 -7.80 -14.81
C PHE A 334 -13.03 -8.36 -13.84
N VAL A 335 -12.76 -8.33 -12.54
CA VAL A 335 -13.56 -9.01 -11.51
C VAL A 335 -14.12 -8.00 -10.53
N VAL A 336 -15.43 -8.04 -10.32
CA VAL A 336 -16.12 -7.29 -9.28
C VAL A 336 -16.63 -8.27 -8.23
N SER A 337 -16.11 -8.18 -7.01
CA SER A 337 -16.51 -9.04 -5.90
C SER A 337 -17.46 -8.30 -4.95
N LEU A 338 -18.57 -8.94 -4.62
CA LEU A 338 -19.64 -8.39 -3.80
C LEU A 338 -19.84 -9.25 -2.55
N GLN A 339 -19.72 -8.63 -1.38
CA GLN A 339 -20.17 -9.24 -0.12
C GLN A 339 -21.69 -9.05 -0.01
N THR A 340 -22.45 -10.11 -0.31
CA THR A 340 -23.90 -10.00 -0.50
C THR A 340 -24.69 -10.21 0.79
N THR A 341 -25.70 -9.36 1.02
CA THR A 341 -26.69 -9.60 2.08
C THR A 341 -27.68 -10.69 1.64
N ALA A 342 -28.51 -11.18 2.57
CA ALA A 342 -29.61 -12.08 2.21
C ALA A 342 -30.59 -11.44 1.21
N GLN A 343 -30.80 -10.13 1.32
CA GLN A 343 -31.60 -9.35 0.37
C GLN A 343 -30.89 -9.22 -0.98
N GLY A 344 -29.58 -8.97 -0.99
CA GLY A 344 -28.75 -8.94 -2.20
C GLY A 344 -28.86 -10.21 -3.02
N ARG A 345 -28.74 -11.38 -2.37
CA ARG A 345 -28.88 -12.69 -3.04
C ARG A 345 -30.26 -12.90 -3.65
N SER A 346 -31.30 -12.49 -2.95
CA SER A 346 -32.68 -12.55 -3.48
C SER A 346 -32.90 -11.60 -4.66
N ASN A 347 -32.01 -10.62 -4.85
CA ASN A 347 -32.08 -9.58 -5.88
C ASN A 347 -30.83 -9.58 -6.79
N GLU A 348 -30.27 -10.74 -7.07
CA GLU A 348 -29.04 -10.88 -7.87
C GLU A 348 -29.08 -10.13 -9.22
N ALA A 349 -30.24 -10.12 -9.89
CA ALA A 349 -30.42 -9.41 -11.15
C ALA A 349 -30.22 -7.89 -11.03
N VAL A 350 -30.52 -7.31 -9.87
CA VAL A 350 -30.25 -5.91 -9.56
C VAL A 350 -28.75 -5.71 -9.37
N LEU A 351 -28.05 -6.65 -8.72
CA LEU A 351 -26.60 -6.56 -8.48
C LEU A 351 -25.81 -6.52 -9.79
N TYR A 352 -25.85 -7.60 -10.58
CA TYR A 352 -25.08 -7.63 -11.83
C TYR A 352 -25.62 -6.65 -12.87
N GLY A 353 -26.93 -6.38 -12.89
CA GLY A 353 -27.49 -5.30 -13.72
C GLY A 353 -26.94 -3.91 -13.37
N SER A 354 -26.78 -3.58 -12.10
CA SER A 354 -26.22 -2.29 -11.67
C SER A 354 -24.74 -2.18 -11.99
N VAL A 355 -23.95 -3.25 -11.77
CA VAL A 355 -22.52 -3.29 -12.10
C VAL A 355 -22.31 -3.15 -13.61
N SER A 356 -23.00 -3.96 -14.42
CA SER A 356 -22.90 -3.90 -15.89
C SER A 356 -23.32 -2.54 -16.43
N ARG A 357 -24.39 -1.94 -15.89
CA ARG A 357 -24.84 -0.60 -16.28
C ARG A 357 -23.78 0.45 -15.96
N PHE A 358 -23.17 0.40 -14.78
CA PHE A 358 -22.13 1.33 -14.38
C PHE A 358 -20.89 1.20 -15.27
N LEU A 359 -20.43 -0.02 -15.53
CA LEU A 359 -19.33 -0.30 -16.47
C LEU A 359 -19.63 0.23 -17.88
N ALA A 360 -20.87 0.04 -18.36
CA ALA A 360 -21.30 0.59 -19.64
C ALA A 360 -21.33 2.12 -19.65
N GLN A 361 -21.69 2.77 -18.54
CA GLN A 361 -21.67 4.23 -18.42
C GLN A 361 -20.24 4.78 -18.46
N ILE A 362 -19.30 4.22 -17.71
CA ILE A 362 -17.90 4.69 -17.71
C ILE A 362 -17.22 4.46 -19.07
N GLN A 363 -17.57 3.38 -19.78
CA GLN A 363 -16.97 3.06 -21.09
C GLN A 363 -17.56 3.87 -22.25
N ASN A 364 -18.87 4.14 -22.21
CA ASN A 364 -19.58 4.88 -23.28
C ASN A 364 -19.82 6.36 -22.95
N GLY A 365 -19.23 6.86 -21.86
CA GLY A 365 -19.23 8.30 -21.57
C GLY A 365 -18.57 9.08 -22.73
N PRO A 366 -18.96 10.33 -22.99
CA PRO A 366 -18.38 11.12 -24.07
C PRO A 366 -16.85 11.23 -23.90
N GLU A 367 -16.09 10.90 -24.95
CA GLU A 367 -14.66 11.18 -25.00
C GLU A 367 -14.42 12.68 -24.78
N ALA A 368 -13.54 13.00 -23.85
CA ALA A 368 -13.29 14.37 -23.44
C ALA A 368 -12.70 15.29 -24.51
N SER A 369 -12.34 14.75 -25.67
CA SER A 369 -11.81 15.52 -26.79
C SER A 369 -12.84 16.50 -27.39
N GLU A 370 -14.15 16.31 -27.20
CA GLU A 370 -15.19 17.19 -27.75
C GLU A 370 -15.71 18.29 -26.80
N LEU A 371 -15.36 18.28 -25.51
CA LEU A 371 -15.82 19.31 -24.54
C LEU A 371 -14.92 20.56 -24.49
N VAL A 372 -13.92 20.67 -25.36
CA VAL A 372 -13.04 21.83 -25.47
C VAL A 372 -13.57 22.82 -26.51
N ARG A 373 -14.53 23.65 -26.11
CA ARG A 373 -14.64 25.07 -26.49
C ARG A 373 -15.86 25.71 -25.84
N ARG A 374 -15.63 26.62 -24.89
CA ARG A 374 -16.14 28.00 -25.00
C ARG A 374 -15.36 28.98 -24.13
N VAL A 375 -15.18 30.14 -24.73
CA VAL A 375 -14.37 31.28 -24.30
C VAL A 375 -15.13 32.07 -23.25
N ALA A 376 -14.40 32.54 -22.23
CA ALA A 376 -14.76 33.59 -21.28
C ALA A 376 -16.03 33.34 -20.43
N GLY A 377 -15.84 32.75 -19.24
CA GLY A 377 -16.83 32.77 -18.14
C GLY A 377 -17.46 31.42 -17.77
N ASP A 378 -17.16 30.34 -18.49
CA ASP A 378 -17.88 29.07 -18.38
C ASP A 378 -17.11 27.95 -17.66
N ARG A 379 -17.90 27.12 -16.94
CA ARG A 379 -17.54 25.87 -16.26
C ARG A 379 -16.58 25.01 -17.09
N ARG A 380 -15.41 24.71 -16.53
CA ARG A 380 -14.51 23.68 -17.07
C ARG A 380 -14.83 22.35 -16.39
N ILE A 381 -15.28 21.39 -17.20
CA ILE A 381 -15.48 19.99 -16.79
C ILE A 381 -14.15 19.27 -17.09
N ALA A 382 -13.65 18.49 -16.13
CA ALA A 382 -12.45 17.68 -16.27
C ALA A 382 -12.60 16.63 -17.41
N PRO A 383 -11.55 16.43 -18.22
CA PRO A 383 -11.58 15.57 -19.39
C PRO A 383 -11.48 14.05 -19.11
N GLU A 384 -11.90 13.53 -17.95
CA GLU A 384 -11.46 12.19 -17.52
C GLU A 384 -12.58 11.25 -16.99
N LEU A 385 -13.86 11.61 -17.07
CA LEU A 385 -14.94 10.74 -16.57
C LEU A 385 -15.26 9.53 -17.47
N ALA A 386 -14.91 9.61 -18.76
CA ALA A 386 -15.12 8.53 -19.70
C ALA A 386 -13.82 7.74 -19.89
N ILE A 387 -13.84 6.47 -19.49
CA ILE A 387 -12.77 5.51 -19.75
C ILE A 387 -12.99 4.89 -21.12
N ALA A 388 -13.07 5.74 -22.15
CA ALA A 388 -13.28 5.30 -23.51
C ALA A 388 -12.14 4.35 -23.93
N GLY A 389 -12.49 3.26 -24.61
CA GLY A 389 -11.51 2.28 -25.08
C GLY A 389 -10.98 1.31 -24.01
N LEU A 390 -11.67 1.15 -22.87
CA LEU A 390 -11.38 0.09 -21.88
C LEU A 390 -11.42 -1.32 -22.50
N GLY A 391 -12.20 -1.52 -23.58
CA GLY A 391 -12.23 -2.78 -24.33
C GLY A 391 -12.96 -3.94 -23.62
N LEU A 392 -13.65 -3.64 -22.52
CA LEU A 392 -14.52 -4.56 -21.80
C LEU A 392 -15.89 -4.65 -22.48
N ASP A 393 -16.56 -5.81 -22.40
CA ASP A 393 -17.98 -5.92 -22.79
C ASP A 393 -18.84 -6.12 -21.52
N PRO A 394 -19.55 -5.08 -21.05
CA PRO A 394 -20.36 -5.17 -19.84
C PRO A 394 -21.56 -6.12 -19.96
N SER A 395 -21.90 -6.58 -21.18
CA SER A 395 -23.00 -7.52 -21.43
C SER A 395 -22.58 -8.99 -21.35
N LEU A 396 -21.28 -9.27 -21.41
CA LEU A 396 -20.72 -10.61 -21.35
C LEU A 396 -20.00 -10.80 -20.01
N PHE A 397 -20.58 -11.61 -19.13
CA PHE A 397 -20.01 -11.89 -17.82
C PHE A 397 -20.32 -13.30 -17.33
N VAL A 398 -19.53 -13.77 -16.36
CA VAL A 398 -19.81 -14.96 -15.56
C VAL A 398 -20.02 -14.52 -14.13
N VAL A 399 -21.18 -14.82 -13.56
CA VAL A 399 -21.43 -14.64 -12.12
C VAL A 399 -21.07 -15.94 -11.42
N MET A 400 -20.13 -15.90 -10.49
CA MET A 400 -19.86 -17.00 -9.57
C MET A 400 -20.45 -16.67 -8.20
N GLU A 401 -21.48 -17.42 -7.80
CA GLU A 401 -21.99 -17.33 -6.43
C GLU A 401 -21.42 -18.46 -5.59
N MET A 402 -20.69 -18.06 -4.54
CA MET A 402 -20.11 -18.95 -3.57
C MET A 402 -21.10 -19.17 -2.42
N ALA A 403 -21.40 -20.43 -2.13
CA ALA A 403 -22.25 -20.78 -1.01
C ALA A 403 -21.67 -21.96 -0.19
N PRO A 404 -21.83 -21.94 1.14
CA PRO A 404 -21.44 -23.07 1.96
C PRO A 404 -22.25 -24.32 1.59
N GLY A 405 -21.56 -25.45 1.46
CA GLY A 405 -22.15 -26.76 1.15
C GLY A 405 -21.52 -27.89 1.95
N ALA A 406 -22.17 -29.05 2.01
CA ALA A 406 -21.61 -30.26 2.63
C ALA A 406 -20.79 -31.04 1.59
N GLY A 407 -19.53 -31.37 1.91
CA GLY A 407 -18.70 -32.28 1.11
C GLY A 407 -17.84 -31.62 0.01
N ASN A 408 -17.59 -32.39 -1.06
CA ASN A 408 -16.72 -32.03 -2.20
C ASN A 408 -17.24 -30.83 -2.99
N LEU A 409 -16.35 -30.19 -3.77
CA LEU A 409 -16.70 -29.12 -4.70
C LEU A 409 -17.79 -29.58 -5.67
N ASN A 410 -18.91 -28.88 -5.70
CA ASN A 410 -20.00 -29.10 -6.64
C ASN A 410 -20.41 -27.76 -7.25
N TRP A 411 -20.53 -27.70 -8.58
CA TRP A 411 -20.98 -26.50 -9.27
C TRP A 411 -21.97 -26.83 -10.38
N ARG A 412 -22.81 -25.84 -10.74
CA ARG A 412 -23.76 -25.96 -11.86
C ARG A 412 -23.95 -24.63 -12.56
N ARG A 413 -24.26 -24.69 -13.85
CA ARG A 413 -24.62 -23.54 -14.69
C ARG A 413 -26.12 -23.27 -14.61
N GLU A 414 -26.47 -22.00 -14.50
CA GLU A 414 -27.84 -21.47 -14.52
C GLU A 414 -27.93 -20.35 -15.57
N ALA A 415 -29.13 -20.16 -16.12
CA ALA A 415 -29.38 -19.06 -17.04
C ALA A 415 -29.44 -17.73 -16.26
N VAL A 416 -28.93 -16.66 -16.86
CA VAL A 416 -29.05 -15.31 -16.31
C VAL A 416 -30.51 -14.87 -16.31
N VAL A 417 -30.92 -14.11 -15.30
CA VAL A 417 -32.30 -13.59 -15.22
C VAL A 417 -32.55 -12.63 -16.38
N GLN A 418 -33.59 -12.90 -17.17
CA GLN A 418 -33.95 -12.03 -18.28
C GLN A 418 -34.32 -10.63 -17.81
N GLY A 419 -33.86 -9.65 -18.59
CA GLY A 419 -34.10 -8.23 -18.33
C GLY A 419 -33.33 -7.65 -17.15
N TYR A 420 -32.22 -8.27 -16.76
CA TYR A 420 -31.38 -7.77 -15.66
C TYR A 420 -30.90 -6.33 -15.87
N ALA A 421 -30.59 -5.94 -17.12
CA ALA A 421 -30.15 -4.60 -17.45
C ALA A 421 -31.22 -3.52 -17.13
N GLN A 422 -32.51 -3.86 -17.20
CA GLN A 422 -33.60 -2.96 -16.81
C GLN A 422 -33.87 -2.94 -15.31
N ARG A 423 -33.30 -3.88 -14.54
CA ARG A 423 -33.45 -3.99 -13.08
C ARG A 423 -32.32 -3.29 -12.31
N ALA A 424 -31.39 -2.65 -13.02
CA ALA A 424 -30.29 -1.90 -12.42
C ALA A 424 -30.82 -0.75 -11.55
N LEU A 425 -30.13 -0.47 -10.44
CA LEU A 425 -30.37 0.75 -9.67
C LEU A 425 -30.01 1.99 -10.53
N PRO A 426 -30.63 3.14 -10.27
CA PRO A 426 -30.20 4.40 -10.85
C PRO A 426 -28.82 4.77 -10.27
N VAL A 427 -27.79 4.55 -11.07
CA VAL A 427 -26.42 4.98 -10.79
C VAL A 427 -26.06 6.09 -11.79
N GLU A 428 -25.38 7.11 -11.28
CA GLU A 428 -24.90 8.25 -12.06
C GLU A 428 -23.38 8.26 -12.02
N LEU A 429 -22.77 8.68 -13.13
CA LEU A 429 -21.36 9.04 -13.09
C LEU A 429 -21.22 10.28 -12.20
N PRO A 430 -20.14 10.37 -11.41
CA PRO A 430 -19.89 11.54 -10.57
C PRO A 430 -19.82 12.80 -11.43
N VAL A 431 -20.41 13.88 -10.94
CA VAL A 431 -20.41 15.18 -11.62
C VAL A 431 -19.22 15.97 -11.11
N LEU A 432 -18.55 16.72 -11.98
CA LEU A 432 -17.47 17.60 -11.54
C LEU A 432 -18.05 18.94 -11.10
N ALA A 433 -17.80 19.32 -9.84
CA ALA A 433 -17.87 20.72 -9.46
C ALA A 433 -16.82 21.51 -10.28
N PRO A 434 -17.14 22.73 -10.76
CA PRO A 434 -16.25 23.48 -11.62
C PRO A 434 -14.90 23.74 -10.94
N THR A 435 -13.80 23.48 -11.65
CA THR A 435 -12.45 23.85 -11.21
C THR A 435 -12.42 25.34 -10.88
N TYR A 436 -11.95 25.67 -9.67
CA TYR A 436 -11.78 27.05 -9.23
C TYR A 436 -10.80 27.78 -10.16
N THR A 437 -11.14 29.02 -10.49
CA THR A 437 -10.31 29.91 -11.30
C THR A 437 -8.98 30.16 -10.59
N SER A 438 -7.89 29.94 -11.31
CA SER A 438 -6.50 30.19 -10.91
C SER A 438 -6.17 31.68 -10.79
N ASP A 439 -6.97 32.45 -10.04
CA ASP A 439 -6.56 33.80 -9.64
C ASP A 439 -5.48 33.64 -8.58
N ARG A 440 -4.26 33.52 -9.09
CA ARG A 440 -3.06 33.39 -8.28
C ARG A 440 -2.86 34.67 -7.49
N PRO A 441 -2.79 34.59 -6.16
CA PRO A 441 -2.13 35.63 -5.42
C PRO A 441 -0.67 35.68 -5.94
N ARG A 442 -0.27 36.82 -6.47
CA ARG A 442 1.16 37.09 -6.65
C ARG A 442 1.76 37.21 -5.25
N PHE A 443 2.40 36.15 -4.79
CA PHE A 443 3.30 36.26 -3.66
C PHE A 443 4.58 36.89 -4.20
N GLU A 444 4.84 38.14 -3.82
CA GLU A 444 6.21 38.64 -3.91
C GLU A 444 7.08 37.74 -3.04
N ALA A 445 8.26 37.35 -3.54
CA ALA A 445 9.25 36.67 -2.73
C ALA A 445 9.69 37.64 -1.63
N ASN A 446 8.92 37.71 -0.55
CA ASN A 446 9.22 38.62 0.52
C ASN A 446 10.53 38.16 1.18
N GLU A 447 11.34 39.16 1.52
CA GLU A 447 12.57 39.11 2.32
C GLU A 447 12.34 38.57 3.75
N TYR A 448 11.39 37.66 3.97
CA TYR A 448 11.12 37.01 5.25
C TYR A 448 12.21 35.99 5.55
N SER A 449 13.36 36.53 5.91
CA SER A 449 14.34 35.87 6.73
C SER A 449 13.66 35.24 7.95
N LEU A 450 13.71 33.91 8.03
CA LEU A 450 13.90 33.19 9.30
C LEU A 450 12.75 33.24 10.33
N LEU A 451 11.48 33.31 9.93
CA LEU A 451 10.38 33.02 10.85
C LEU A 451 10.25 31.49 11.04
N GLY A 452 11.09 30.94 11.91
CA GLY A 452 10.96 29.60 12.50
C GLY A 452 11.19 28.42 11.55
N TRP A 453 12.14 27.54 11.86
CA TRP A 453 12.32 26.27 11.12
C TRP A 453 11.24 25.22 11.48
N GLN A 454 10.13 25.65 12.11
CA GLN A 454 9.15 24.81 12.78
C GLN A 454 7.75 25.47 12.76
N PRO A 455 6.66 24.69 12.85
CA PRO A 455 5.30 25.22 12.94
C PRO A 455 5.07 26.13 14.15
N ASP A 456 4.34 27.21 13.92
CA ASP A 456 3.87 28.13 14.95
C ASP A 456 2.53 27.68 15.54
N LEU A 457 2.43 27.68 16.86
CA LEU A 457 1.17 27.45 17.57
C LEU A 457 0.34 28.75 17.59
N LEU A 458 -0.67 28.85 16.73
CA LEU A 458 -1.57 30.02 16.67
C LEU A 458 -2.64 30.00 17.76
N LEU A 459 -3.07 28.79 18.19
CA LEU A 459 -4.02 28.62 19.28
C LEU A 459 -3.77 27.30 20.00
N SER A 460 -3.82 27.36 21.33
CA SER A 460 -4.02 26.20 22.20
C SER A 460 -5.15 26.51 23.18
N SER A 461 -6.27 25.82 23.00
CA SER A 461 -7.41 25.84 23.93
C SER A 461 -7.91 24.41 24.15
N PRO A 462 -8.67 24.13 25.23
CA PRO A 462 -9.15 22.78 25.53
C PRO A 462 -9.93 22.12 24.40
N GLY A 463 -10.55 22.90 23.51
CA GLY A 463 -11.29 22.39 22.36
C GLY A 463 -10.57 22.48 21.03
N LEU A 464 -9.60 23.36 20.84
CA LEU A 464 -8.95 23.57 19.55
C LEU A 464 -7.46 23.87 19.71
N THR A 465 -6.65 23.05 19.08
CA THR A 465 -5.22 23.30 18.87
C THR A 465 -5.02 23.59 17.38
N PHE A 466 -4.42 24.73 17.05
CA PHE A 466 -4.21 25.15 15.66
C PHE A 466 -2.75 25.56 15.44
N TRP A 467 -2.08 24.82 14.56
CA TRP A 467 -0.72 25.06 14.11
C TRP A 467 -0.73 25.63 12.69
N HIS A 468 0.20 26.55 12.43
CA HIS A 468 0.42 27.12 11.10
C HIS A 468 1.90 27.04 10.75
N TYR A 469 2.19 26.72 9.50
CA TYR A 469 3.55 26.76 8.98
C TYR A 469 3.56 27.27 7.53
N GLU A 470 4.06 28.48 7.33
CA GLU A 470 4.25 29.03 5.99
C GLU A 470 5.58 28.56 5.42
N ASP A 471 5.56 27.92 4.25
CA ASP A 471 6.77 27.45 3.56
C ASP A 471 6.75 27.87 2.10
N ASN A 472 7.90 28.38 1.64
CA ASN A 472 8.15 28.82 0.28
C ASN A 472 9.44 28.21 -0.32
N ARG A 473 10.05 27.21 0.33
CA ARG A 473 11.30 26.56 -0.08
C ARG A 473 11.14 25.66 -1.29
N TYR A 474 9.99 25.01 -1.40
CA TYR A 474 9.59 24.19 -2.53
C TYR A 474 8.82 25.12 -3.46
N ASP A 475 9.24 25.29 -4.72
CA ASP A 475 8.60 26.18 -5.70
C ASP A 475 7.23 25.65 -6.11
N THR A 476 6.30 25.56 -5.16
CA THR A 476 5.00 24.90 -5.27
C THR A 476 3.88 25.88 -4.92
N ASP A 477 2.66 25.59 -5.35
CA ASP A 477 1.44 26.28 -4.91
C ASP A 477 0.60 25.46 -3.91
N LEU A 478 1.13 24.33 -3.47
CA LEU A 478 0.46 23.43 -2.55
C LEU A 478 0.32 24.00 -1.14
N VAL A 479 -0.79 23.62 -0.53
CA VAL A 479 -1.13 23.77 0.88
C VAL A 479 -1.58 22.40 1.37
N SER A 480 -1.14 22.01 2.57
CA SER A 480 -1.61 20.81 3.26
C SER A 480 -2.34 21.18 4.54
N ALA A 481 -3.57 20.69 4.67
CA ALA A 481 -4.37 20.76 5.89
C ALA A 481 -4.46 19.36 6.51
N HIS A 482 -3.91 19.21 7.72
CA HIS A 482 -4.15 18.05 8.56
C HIS A 482 -5.15 18.43 9.65
N VAL A 483 -6.26 17.72 9.71
CA VAL A 483 -7.33 17.93 10.69
C VAL A 483 -7.56 16.65 11.45
N ARG A 484 -7.33 16.67 12.76
CA ARG A 484 -7.64 15.56 13.67
C ARG A 484 -8.82 15.89 14.55
N VAL A 485 -9.77 14.95 14.60
CA VAL A 485 -10.78 14.89 15.66
C VAL A 485 -10.24 13.98 16.75
N ASN A 486 -9.98 14.54 17.93
CA ASN A 486 -9.42 13.81 19.07
C ASN A 486 -10.55 13.05 19.76
N VAL A 487 -10.65 11.76 19.46
CA VAL A 487 -11.60 10.83 20.06
C VAL A 487 -10.79 9.70 20.69
N PRO A 488 -11.04 9.32 21.95
CA PRO A 488 -10.36 8.17 22.54
C PRO A 488 -10.81 6.90 21.81
N ILE A 489 -10.02 6.44 20.85
CA ILE A 489 -10.23 5.18 20.11
C ILE A 489 -9.61 4.01 20.87
N GLY A 490 -8.49 4.26 21.55
CA GLY A 490 -7.75 3.26 22.28
C GLY A 490 -6.79 2.46 21.39
N PRO A 491 -5.94 1.63 22.00
CA PRO A 491 -4.85 0.92 21.32
C PRO A 491 -5.32 -0.24 20.42
N ASP A 492 -6.62 -0.53 20.32
CA ASP A 492 -7.14 -1.65 19.54
C ASP A 492 -7.00 -1.43 18.03
N PRO A 493 -6.16 -2.20 17.32
CA PRO A 493 -6.00 -2.06 15.88
C PRO A 493 -7.29 -2.37 15.10
N ALA A 494 -8.14 -3.31 15.57
CA ALA A 494 -9.40 -3.59 14.90
C ALA A 494 -10.35 -2.40 15.01
N ARG A 495 -10.40 -1.77 16.18
CA ARG A 495 -11.18 -0.56 16.40
C ARG A 495 -10.63 0.63 15.61
N GLN A 496 -9.31 0.81 15.55
CA GLN A 496 -8.67 1.83 14.72
C GLN A 496 -9.01 1.61 13.24
N ALA A 497 -8.97 0.38 12.75
CA ALA A 497 -9.38 0.04 11.39
C ALA A 497 -10.87 0.33 11.13
N GLN A 498 -11.76 0.06 12.08
CA GLN A 498 -13.18 0.45 11.97
C GLN A 498 -13.36 1.96 11.87
N TRP A 499 -12.63 2.74 12.68
CA TRP A 499 -12.65 4.20 12.62
C TRP A 499 -12.08 4.74 11.31
N GLN A 500 -10.96 4.19 10.84
CA GLN A 500 -10.37 4.57 9.56
C GLN A 500 -11.31 4.22 8.40
N ALA A 501 -11.91 3.03 8.40
CA ALA A 501 -12.89 2.62 7.41
C ALA A 501 -14.11 3.54 7.43
N TRP A 502 -14.70 3.79 8.61
CA TRP A 502 -15.80 4.76 8.74
C TRP A 502 -15.43 6.13 8.18
N ALA A 503 -14.25 6.65 8.52
CA ALA A 503 -13.78 7.96 8.10
C ALA A 503 -13.45 8.05 6.60
N MET A 504 -13.16 6.91 5.95
CA MET A 504 -13.04 6.80 4.50
C MET A 504 -14.38 6.54 3.81
N GLU A 505 -15.34 5.86 4.46
CA GLU A 505 -16.56 5.36 3.83
C GLU A 505 -17.80 6.23 4.01
N GLU A 506 -17.83 7.16 4.96
CA GLU A 506 -18.96 8.07 5.17
C GLU A 506 -18.79 9.38 4.36
N PRO A 507 -19.44 9.53 3.19
CA PRO A 507 -19.08 10.53 2.17
C PRO A 507 -20.12 11.64 2.06
N ALA A 508 -20.93 11.90 3.09
CA ALA A 508 -21.87 13.03 3.07
C ALA A 508 -21.15 14.40 2.92
N TRP A 509 -19.83 14.42 3.07
CA TRP A 509 -19.00 15.62 3.16
C TRP A 509 -17.75 15.62 2.29
N TRP A 510 -17.54 14.52 1.59
CA TRP A 510 -16.68 14.48 0.42
C TRP A 510 -17.40 15.29 -0.66
N ASN A 511 -17.14 16.60 -0.73
CA ASN A 511 -17.53 17.31 -1.95
C ASN A 511 -16.86 16.58 -3.13
N GLU A 512 -17.54 16.47 -4.28
CA GLU A 512 -17.04 15.71 -5.44
C GLU A 512 -15.62 16.14 -5.83
N THR A 513 -15.24 17.38 -5.50
CA THR A 513 -13.91 17.98 -5.64
C THR A 513 -12.80 17.29 -4.83
N ALA A 514 -13.02 16.95 -3.56
CA ALA A 514 -11.98 16.34 -2.71
C ALA A 514 -11.74 14.88 -3.07
N VAL A 515 -12.81 14.17 -3.44
CA VAL A 515 -12.76 12.82 -4.01
C VAL A 515 -11.98 12.83 -5.30
N TRP A 516 -12.30 13.80 -6.18
CA TRP A 516 -11.61 13.96 -7.44
C TRP A 516 -10.14 14.32 -7.23
N SER A 517 -9.81 15.31 -6.41
CA SER A 517 -8.42 15.69 -6.11
C SER A 517 -7.61 14.52 -5.52
N ALA A 518 -8.24 13.65 -4.71
CA ALA A 518 -7.62 12.41 -4.23
C ALA A 518 -7.41 11.35 -5.32
N MET A 519 -8.27 11.31 -6.35
CA MET A 519 -8.23 10.31 -7.42
C MET A 519 -7.46 10.76 -8.65
N SER A 520 -7.44 12.06 -8.94
CA SER A 520 -6.72 12.72 -10.03
C SER A 520 -5.40 13.32 -9.57
N SER A 521 -5.03 13.08 -8.31
CA SER A 521 -3.79 13.53 -7.70
C SER A 521 -2.63 12.98 -8.55
N ARG A 522 -2.00 13.88 -9.31
CA ARG A 522 -0.89 13.51 -10.22
C ARG A 522 0.43 13.35 -9.47
N SER A 523 0.50 13.85 -8.23
CA SER A 523 1.69 13.80 -7.40
C SER A 523 1.55 12.78 -6.26
N LEU A 524 2.60 11.98 -6.06
CA LEU A 524 2.65 10.97 -4.99
C LEU A 524 2.56 11.66 -3.62
N GLY A 525 1.43 11.49 -2.93
CA GLY A 525 1.17 12.10 -1.62
C GLY A 525 0.29 13.35 -1.64
N SER A 526 -0.24 13.75 -2.80
CA SER A 526 -1.29 14.77 -2.92
C SER A 526 -2.71 14.17 -2.81
N GLY A 527 -3.71 14.99 -2.48
CA GLY A 527 -5.10 14.56 -2.30
C GLY A 527 -5.52 14.28 -0.85
N LEU A 528 -6.63 13.54 -0.67
CA LEU A 528 -7.19 13.20 0.64
C LEU A 528 -6.61 11.88 1.17
N GLN A 529 -6.05 11.91 2.38
CA GLN A 529 -5.61 10.74 3.12
C GLN A 529 -6.29 10.69 4.49
N VAL A 530 -6.58 9.49 4.98
CA VAL A 530 -7.24 9.27 6.26
C VAL A 530 -6.45 8.25 7.08
N SER A 531 -6.21 8.55 8.35
CA SER A 531 -5.60 7.63 9.31
C SER A 531 -6.30 7.70 10.66
N ALA A 532 -6.32 6.59 11.39
CA ALA A 532 -6.81 6.53 12.76
C ALA A 532 -5.72 5.96 13.67
N ASP A 533 -5.57 6.53 14.86
CA ASP A 533 -4.68 6.03 15.90
C ASP A 533 -5.41 5.98 17.24
N ALA A 534 -4.72 5.64 18.33
CA ALA A 534 -5.34 5.50 19.64
C ALA A 534 -6.00 6.79 20.18
N THR A 535 -5.66 7.95 19.62
CA THR A 535 -6.06 9.28 20.10
C THR A 535 -7.09 9.98 19.20
N GLY A 536 -7.37 9.45 18.02
CA GLY A 536 -8.40 9.99 17.14
C GLY A 536 -8.22 9.66 15.68
N VAL A 537 -9.02 10.34 14.85
CA VAL A 537 -9.00 10.20 13.39
C VAL A 537 -8.44 11.48 12.77
N THR A 538 -7.56 11.32 11.79
CA THR A 538 -6.91 12.39 11.04
C THR A 538 -7.29 12.33 9.57
N TRP A 539 -7.67 13.48 9.03
CA TRP A 539 -7.81 13.73 7.60
C TRP A 539 -6.71 14.68 7.16
N GLN A 540 -6.00 14.32 6.10
CA GLN A 540 -5.02 15.17 5.43
C GLN A 540 -5.53 15.47 4.03
N PHE A 541 -5.61 16.74 3.67
CA PHE A 541 -5.91 17.16 2.31
C PHE A 541 -4.82 18.10 1.81
N THR A 542 -4.24 17.77 0.65
CA THR A 542 -3.17 18.55 0.03
C THR A 542 -3.55 18.94 -1.40
N ASP A 543 -3.68 20.25 -1.64
CA ASP A 543 -4.05 20.86 -2.92
C ASP A 543 -3.62 22.35 -2.92
N SER A 544 -3.89 23.08 -4.00
CA SER A 544 -3.74 24.53 -4.10
C SER A 544 -4.76 25.30 -3.24
N TRP A 545 -4.44 26.54 -2.87
CA TRP A 545 -5.42 27.48 -2.31
C TRP A 545 -6.25 28.10 -3.45
N PRO A 546 -7.60 28.22 -3.36
CA PRO A 546 -8.47 28.05 -2.18
C PRO A 546 -9.13 26.66 -2.05
N ALA A 547 -8.72 25.64 -2.81
CA ALA A 547 -9.35 24.31 -2.74
C ALA A 547 -9.25 23.71 -1.33
N VAL A 548 -8.07 23.84 -0.70
CA VAL A 548 -7.85 23.40 0.70
C VAL A 548 -8.72 24.17 1.68
N GLU A 549 -8.91 25.47 1.46
CA GLU A 549 -9.77 26.31 2.30
C GLU A 549 -11.22 25.82 2.25
N GLN A 550 -11.76 25.70 1.05
CA GLN A 550 -13.14 25.27 0.84
C GLN A 550 -13.37 23.86 1.35
N TRP A 551 -12.46 22.93 1.07
CA TRP A 551 -12.54 21.58 1.60
C TRP A 551 -12.58 21.58 3.13
N THR A 552 -11.72 22.38 3.78
CA THR A 552 -11.70 22.45 5.24
C THR A 552 -13.03 22.96 5.79
N TYR A 553 -13.62 23.99 5.17
CA TYR A 553 -14.94 24.49 5.55
C TYR A 553 -16.04 23.44 5.36
N ASP A 554 -16.13 22.82 4.17
CA ASP A 554 -17.15 21.82 3.84
C ASP A 554 -17.03 20.58 4.74
N PHE A 555 -15.81 20.11 4.95
CA PHE A 555 -15.50 18.99 5.84
C PHE A 555 -15.99 19.27 7.25
N LEU A 556 -15.56 20.38 7.86
CA LEU A 556 -15.94 20.70 9.22
C LEU A 556 -17.43 21.00 9.35
N ALA A 557 -18.04 21.60 8.33
CA ALA A 557 -19.48 21.85 8.29
C ALA A 557 -20.29 20.56 8.37
N SER A 558 -19.77 19.48 7.81
CA SER A 558 -20.46 18.21 7.82
C SER A 558 -20.37 17.42 9.11
N LEU A 559 -19.35 17.69 9.94
CA LEU A 559 -19.15 16.95 11.18
C LEU A 559 -20.23 17.34 12.22
N TRP A 560 -20.96 18.45 12.01
CA TRP A 560 -22.02 18.89 12.91
C TRP A 560 -23.18 17.89 12.97
N GLY A 561 -23.49 17.43 14.18
CA GLY A 561 -24.55 16.46 14.41
C GLY A 561 -24.25 15.09 13.81
N MET A 562 -23.00 14.85 13.39
CA MET A 562 -22.58 13.58 12.83
C MET A 562 -22.35 12.58 13.96
N GLN A 563 -23.12 11.49 13.91
CA GLN A 563 -22.94 10.31 14.75
C GLN A 563 -22.22 9.22 13.96
N PRO A 564 -20.97 8.87 14.33
CA PRO A 564 -20.25 7.80 13.67
C PRO A 564 -20.98 6.46 13.79
N GLN A 565 -21.22 5.81 12.66
CA GLN A 565 -21.68 4.42 12.61
C GLN A 565 -20.52 3.57 12.14
N LEU A 566 -19.81 2.95 13.10
CA LEU A 566 -18.64 2.17 12.80
C LEU A 566 -19.03 0.90 12.03
N PRO A 567 -18.43 0.62 10.87
CA PRO A 567 -18.74 -0.59 10.11
C PRO A 567 -18.29 -1.82 10.88
N THR A 568 -19.03 -2.92 10.73
CA THR A 568 -18.54 -4.22 11.15
C THR A 568 -17.53 -4.71 10.12
N LEU A 569 -16.24 -4.63 10.45
CA LEU A 569 -15.19 -5.21 9.64
C LEU A 569 -15.00 -6.68 10.02
N THR A 570 -14.68 -7.51 9.02
CA THR A 570 -14.17 -8.85 9.30
C THR A 570 -12.82 -8.67 9.99
N ASP A 571 -12.68 -9.19 11.21
CA ASP A 571 -11.42 -9.08 11.94
C ASP A 571 -10.36 -9.92 11.22
N THR A 572 -9.48 -9.24 10.49
CA THR A 572 -8.38 -9.84 9.75
C THR A 572 -7.27 -10.35 10.65
N ALA A 573 -7.32 -10.04 11.95
CA ALA A 573 -6.41 -10.61 12.92
C ALA A 573 -6.48 -12.15 12.90
N ASN A 574 -5.34 -12.81 13.03
CA ASN A 574 -5.33 -14.25 13.24
C ASN A 574 -5.92 -14.61 14.64
N ALA A 575 -6.22 -15.90 14.89
CA ALA A 575 -6.87 -16.28 16.14
C ALA A 575 -5.97 -16.02 17.36
N ALA A 576 -4.64 -16.14 17.17
CA ALA A 576 -3.65 -15.79 18.17
C ALA A 576 -3.71 -14.30 18.59
N GLN A 577 -3.78 -13.36 17.65
CA GLN A 577 -3.94 -11.93 17.94
C GLN A 577 -5.26 -11.65 18.66
N ARG A 578 -6.37 -12.27 18.23
CA ARG A 578 -7.67 -12.15 18.91
C ARG A 578 -7.61 -12.57 20.37
N LEU A 579 -6.94 -13.68 20.67
CA LEU A 579 -6.77 -14.17 22.04
C LEU A 579 -6.01 -13.15 22.91
N VAL A 580 -4.94 -12.54 22.38
CA VAL A 580 -4.18 -11.51 23.10
C VAL A 580 -5.04 -10.28 23.36
N ARG A 581 -5.79 -9.82 22.36
CA ARG A 581 -6.68 -8.64 22.48
C ARG A 581 -7.77 -8.87 23.52
N GLN A 582 -8.39 -10.05 23.55
CA GLN A 582 -9.43 -10.39 24.55
C GLN A 582 -8.92 -10.25 25.99
N ARG A 583 -7.66 -10.62 26.25
CA ARG A 583 -7.03 -10.47 27.57
C ARG A 583 -6.65 -9.02 27.89
N ALA A 584 -6.37 -8.20 26.88
CA ALA A 584 -6.08 -6.79 27.11
C ALA A 584 -7.25 -6.06 27.78
N GLN A 585 -8.47 -6.63 27.72
CA GLN A 585 -9.68 -6.13 28.38
C GLN A 585 -9.88 -4.63 28.12
N TRP A 586 -9.63 -4.21 26.88
CA TRP A 586 -9.77 -2.81 26.52
C TRP A 586 -11.22 -2.38 26.79
N PRO A 587 -11.41 -1.24 27.50
CA PRO A 587 -12.74 -0.75 27.77
C PRO A 587 -13.43 -0.45 26.44
N GLU A 588 -14.71 -0.75 26.37
CA GLU A 588 -15.53 -0.26 25.27
C GLU A 588 -15.65 1.26 25.43
N LEU A 589 -14.91 1.99 24.59
CA LEU A 589 -14.98 3.46 24.57
C LEU A 589 -16.28 3.86 23.89
N ALA A 590 -16.93 4.92 24.36
CA ALA A 590 -18.15 5.41 23.71
C ALA A 590 -17.81 6.07 22.37
N VAL A 591 -18.64 5.83 21.36
CA VAL A 591 -18.63 6.65 20.15
C VAL A 591 -19.30 8.00 20.50
N PRO A 592 -18.68 9.15 20.20
CA PRO A 592 -19.26 10.45 20.52
C PRO A 592 -20.58 10.68 19.78
N GLU A 593 -21.54 11.30 20.46
CA GLU A 593 -22.84 11.68 19.87
C GLU A 593 -22.74 12.83 18.85
N ASP A 594 -21.66 13.60 18.91
CA ASP A 594 -21.34 14.67 17.95
C ASP A 594 -19.82 14.81 17.82
N MET A 595 -19.33 14.59 16.60
CA MET A 595 -17.91 14.73 16.27
C MET A 595 -17.40 16.16 16.46
N MET A 596 -18.23 17.19 16.25
CA MET A 596 -17.82 18.60 16.39
C MET A 596 -17.67 19.05 17.85
N GLN A 597 -18.20 18.30 18.80
CA GLN A 597 -18.00 18.56 20.23
C GLN A 597 -16.66 18.05 20.75
N GLN A 598 -15.95 17.21 19.98
CA GLN A 598 -14.66 16.62 20.36
C GLN A 598 -13.49 17.58 20.06
N PRO A 599 -12.40 17.60 20.85
CA PRO A 599 -11.29 18.50 20.60
C PRO A 599 -10.70 18.31 19.20
N LEU A 600 -10.29 19.41 18.56
CA LEU A 600 -9.66 19.38 17.23
C LEU A 600 -8.19 19.75 17.31
N THR A 601 -7.36 19.07 16.53
CA THR A 601 -5.96 19.46 16.29
C THR A 601 -5.78 19.70 14.80
N VAL A 602 -5.37 20.90 14.43
CA VAL A 602 -5.19 21.30 13.02
C VAL A 602 -3.75 21.71 12.78
N LEU A 603 -3.16 21.25 11.67
CA LEU A 603 -1.95 21.81 11.08
C LEU A 603 -2.29 22.31 9.68
N LEU A 604 -2.12 23.60 9.45
CA LEU A 604 -2.19 24.21 8.12
C LEU A 604 -0.77 24.59 7.68
N SER A 605 -0.29 23.99 6.60
CA SER A 605 1.10 24.18 6.15
C SER A 605 1.20 24.40 4.64
N GLY A 606 2.21 25.15 4.19
CA GLY A 606 2.47 25.39 2.76
C GLY A 606 2.38 26.84 2.33
N ARG A 607 2.00 27.08 1.08
CA ARG A 607 1.91 28.42 0.48
C ARG A 607 0.65 29.17 0.92
N VAL A 608 0.52 29.32 2.23
CA VAL A 608 -0.59 29.98 2.90
C VAL A 608 -0.05 30.91 3.97
N ASP A 609 -0.34 32.20 3.79
CA ASP A 609 0.11 33.23 4.72
C ASP A 609 -0.63 33.15 6.06
N ARG A 610 -0.02 33.74 7.09
CA ARG A 610 -0.60 33.79 8.44
C ARG A 610 -1.96 34.51 8.49
N SER A 611 -2.24 35.47 7.59
CA SER A 611 -3.52 36.18 7.56
C SER A 611 -4.65 35.23 7.18
N ARG A 612 -4.46 34.42 6.13
CA ARG A 612 -5.43 33.40 5.70
C ARG A 612 -5.61 32.31 6.74
N ALA A 613 -4.50 31.83 7.32
CA ALA A 613 -4.57 30.89 8.44
C ALA A 613 -5.38 31.46 9.62
N SER A 614 -5.23 32.75 9.90
CA SER A 614 -5.97 33.45 10.96
C SER A 614 -7.46 33.62 10.62
N THR A 615 -7.82 33.82 9.35
CA THR A 615 -9.22 33.84 8.89
C THR A 615 -9.88 32.48 9.12
N LEU A 616 -9.24 31.39 8.68
CA LEU A 616 -9.74 30.04 8.93
C LEU A 616 -9.86 29.75 10.44
N LEU A 617 -8.87 30.14 11.24
CA LEU A 617 -8.91 30.02 12.70
C LEU A 617 -10.06 30.81 13.32
N THR A 618 -10.35 32.01 12.81
CA THR A 618 -11.45 32.85 13.30
C THR A 618 -12.80 32.20 13.00
N TRP A 619 -12.97 31.69 11.77
CA TRP A 619 -14.14 30.91 11.40
C TRP A 619 -14.31 29.66 12.28
N LEU A 620 -13.23 28.89 12.49
CA LEU A 620 -13.19 27.72 13.36
C LEU A 620 -13.61 28.02 14.81
N ARG A 621 -13.21 29.18 15.34
CA ARG A 621 -13.62 29.62 16.68
C ARG A 621 -15.10 30.00 16.71
N ALA A 622 -15.59 30.71 15.71
CA ALA A 622 -16.99 31.13 15.64
C ALA A 622 -17.94 29.93 15.47
N ALA A 623 -17.49 28.94 14.70
CA ALA A 623 -18.16 27.67 14.48
C ALA A 623 -18.39 26.87 15.79
N ARG A 624 -17.46 26.93 16.74
CA ARG A 624 -17.44 26.00 17.88
C ARG A 624 -17.95 26.63 19.16
N GLN A 625 -19.18 26.28 19.52
CA GLN A 625 -19.77 26.52 20.84
C GLN A 625 -19.88 25.15 21.55
N ASP A 626 -19.62 25.09 22.85
CA ASP A 626 -19.82 23.91 23.71
C ASP A 626 -18.96 22.66 23.42
N VAL A 627 -17.64 22.78 23.56
CA VAL A 627 -16.71 21.64 23.48
C VAL A 627 -16.73 20.84 24.78
N VAL A 628 -17.02 19.55 24.68
CA VAL A 628 -16.80 18.59 25.77
C VAL A 628 -15.31 18.29 25.81
N VAL A 629 -14.62 18.63 26.91
CA VAL A 629 -13.25 18.18 27.13
C VAL A 629 -13.33 16.73 27.60
N PRO A 630 -12.99 15.72 26.77
CA PRO A 630 -12.98 14.35 27.24
C PRO A 630 -12.00 14.22 28.40
N VAL A 631 -12.44 13.56 29.47
CA VAL A 631 -11.53 13.14 30.54
C VAL A 631 -10.58 12.11 29.92
N ASN A 632 -9.32 12.51 29.71
CA ASN A 632 -8.26 11.64 29.21
C ASN A 632 -7.99 10.53 30.23
N THR A 633 -8.76 9.44 30.13
CA THR A 633 -8.45 8.18 30.81
C THR A 633 -8.56 7.05 29.81
N VAL A 634 -7.56 6.94 28.93
CA VAL A 634 -7.24 5.64 28.36
C VAL A 634 -5.92 5.24 29.01
N ASN A 635 -5.98 4.29 29.94
CA ASN A 635 -4.78 3.60 30.41
C ASN A 635 -4.39 2.63 29.27
N PRO A 636 -3.36 2.95 28.46
CA PRO A 636 -3.36 2.59 27.03
C PRO A 636 -2.57 1.32 26.70
N ALA A 637 -2.10 0.58 27.71
CA ALA A 637 -1.17 -0.52 27.52
C ALA A 637 -1.40 -1.61 28.57
N SER A 638 -1.71 -2.84 28.14
CA SER A 638 -1.84 -4.00 29.02
C SER A 638 -0.60 -4.88 28.86
N PRO A 639 0.36 -4.85 29.80
CA PRO A 639 1.58 -5.64 29.64
C PRO A 639 1.24 -7.13 29.72
N LEU A 640 1.82 -7.93 28.82
CA LEU A 640 1.73 -9.38 28.90
C LEU A 640 2.35 -9.83 30.25
N PRO A 641 1.80 -10.85 30.93
CA PRO A 641 2.42 -11.48 32.09
C PRO A 641 3.92 -11.74 31.92
N THR A 642 4.68 -11.61 33.02
CA THR A 642 6.09 -12.01 33.01
C THR A 642 6.20 -13.54 32.90
N ARG A 643 7.32 -14.01 32.35
CA ARG A 643 7.59 -15.42 31.97
C ARG A 643 6.91 -15.83 30.67
N HIS A 644 7.26 -17.02 30.19
CA HIS A 644 6.73 -17.62 28.97
C HIS A 644 5.37 -18.29 29.25
N HIS A 645 4.32 -17.78 28.61
CA HIS A 645 2.99 -18.38 28.65
C HIS A 645 2.66 -19.12 27.36
N VAL A 646 1.77 -20.10 27.46
CA VAL A 646 1.30 -20.88 26.31
C VAL A 646 -0.22 -20.98 26.31
N ALA A 647 -0.81 -20.74 25.16
CA ALA A 647 -2.21 -21.01 24.87
C ALA A 647 -2.34 -21.99 23.71
N GLU A 648 -3.45 -22.73 23.70
CA GLU A 648 -3.79 -23.69 22.66
C GLU A 648 -5.21 -23.37 22.19
N LEU A 649 -5.40 -23.26 20.88
CA LEU A 649 -6.66 -22.93 20.23
C LEU A 649 -6.92 -23.94 19.13
N GLU A 650 -8.14 -24.45 19.03
CA GLU A 650 -8.54 -25.27 17.90
C GLU A 650 -9.06 -24.37 16.78
N VAL A 651 -8.56 -24.57 15.56
CA VAL A 651 -8.95 -23.79 14.40
C VAL A 651 -9.54 -24.69 13.32
N SER A 652 -10.50 -24.16 12.56
CA SER A 652 -11.11 -24.89 11.44
C SER A 652 -10.13 -24.98 10.26
N GLY A 653 -10.04 -26.16 9.64
CA GLY A 653 -9.18 -26.43 8.49
C GLY A 653 -7.92 -27.24 8.80
N ALA A 654 -7.16 -27.56 7.74
CA ALA A 654 -5.98 -28.43 7.79
C ALA A 654 -4.69 -27.70 8.21
N THR A 655 -4.68 -26.36 8.18
CA THR A 655 -3.51 -25.55 8.50
C THR A 655 -3.41 -25.36 10.01
N SER A 656 -2.25 -25.70 10.55
CA SER A 656 -1.88 -25.36 11.93
C SER A 656 -0.89 -24.20 11.93
N SER A 657 -0.90 -23.41 12.99
CA SER A 657 0.10 -22.37 13.21
C SER A 657 0.60 -22.32 14.64
N VAL A 658 1.85 -21.90 14.82
CA VAL A 658 2.42 -21.56 16.12
C VAL A 658 2.90 -20.12 16.06
N THR A 659 2.24 -19.27 16.84
CA THR A 659 2.50 -17.83 16.88
C THR A 659 3.11 -17.46 18.23
N ARG A 660 4.27 -16.80 18.22
CA ARG A 660 4.91 -16.27 19.44
C ARG A 660 4.93 -14.75 19.42
N PHE A 661 4.38 -14.17 20.49
CA PHE A 661 4.45 -12.74 20.79
C PHE A 661 5.56 -12.47 21.80
N LEU A 662 6.43 -11.51 21.50
CA LEU A 662 7.51 -11.03 22.37
C LEU A 662 7.35 -9.51 22.57
N GLN A 663 6.70 -9.12 23.66
CA GLN A 663 6.41 -7.72 23.94
C GLN A 663 7.68 -6.95 24.34
N LEU A 664 7.80 -5.69 23.91
CA LEU A 664 8.94 -4.85 24.28
C LEU A 664 9.06 -4.70 25.80
N PRO A 665 10.28 -4.68 26.36
CA PRO A 665 10.49 -4.46 27.79
C PRO A 665 9.95 -3.12 28.26
N HIS A 666 10.10 -2.08 27.43
CA HIS A 666 9.68 -0.71 27.69
C HIS A 666 9.05 -0.10 26.43
N ASN A 667 8.00 0.70 26.62
CA ASN A 667 7.33 1.42 25.54
C ASN A 667 7.90 2.84 25.40
N ASP A 668 9.19 2.93 25.10
CA ASP A 668 9.90 4.20 24.88
C ASP A 668 10.49 4.29 23.47
N LEU A 669 10.88 5.51 23.07
CA LEU A 669 11.42 5.79 21.74
C LEU A 669 12.62 4.91 21.40
N ARG A 670 13.51 4.64 22.38
CA ARG A 670 14.73 3.87 22.13
C ARG A 670 14.41 2.43 21.80
N HIS A 671 13.56 1.79 22.60
CA HIS A 671 13.17 0.40 22.37
C HIS A 671 12.37 0.23 21.09
N GLN A 672 11.49 1.18 20.76
CA GLN A 672 10.74 1.19 19.49
C GLN A 672 11.69 1.26 18.28
N VAL A 673 12.60 2.24 18.26
CA VAL A 673 13.55 2.42 17.14
C VAL A 673 14.44 1.18 16.96
N LEU A 674 14.97 0.62 18.06
CA LEU A 674 15.80 -0.57 17.98
C LEU A 674 15.01 -1.80 17.53
N ALA A 675 13.74 -1.94 17.95
CA ALA A 675 12.87 -3.03 17.52
C ALA A 675 12.55 -2.94 16.02
N GLU A 676 12.16 -1.78 15.53
CA GLU A 676 11.88 -1.51 14.12
C GLU A 676 13.10 -1.84 13.24
N TRP A 677 14.28 -1.35 13.62
CA TRP A 677 15.52 -1.65 12.88
C TRP A 677 15.88 -3.14 12.88
N SER A 678 15.63 -3.83 14.00
CA SER A 678 16.02 -5.24 14.19
C SER A 678 15.07 -6.23 13.53
N THR A 679 13.79 -5.87 13.33
CA THR A 679 12.75 -6.79 12.86
C THR A 679 13.09 -7.44 11.51
N PRO A 680 13.54 -6.69 10.48
CA PRO A 680 13.94 -7.31 9.20
C PRO A 680 15.12 -8.27 9.33
N TRP A 681 16.05 -8.02 10.27
CA TRP A 681 17.16 -8.95 10.53
C TRP A 681 16.67 -10.25 11.21
N VAL A 682 15.74 -10.14 12.16
CA VAL A 682 15.15 -11.34 12.79
C VAL A 682 14.43 -12.18 11.73
N GLU A 683 13.66 -11.54 10.86
CA GLU A 683 13.00 -12.23 9.75
C GLU A 683 14.01 -12.97 8.86
N GLU A 684 15.04 -12.29 8.38
CA GLU A 684 16.12 -12.88 7.57
C GLU A 684 16.71 -14.13 8.24
N VAL A 685 17.07 -14.04 9.52
CA VAL A 685 17.67 -15.17 10.24
C VAL A 685 16.69 -16.33 10.36
N LEU A 686 15.44 -16.05 10.72
CA LEU A 686 14.42 -17.09 10.90
C LEU A 686 14.10 -17.80 9.57
N GLN A 687 14.06 -17.06 8.46
CA GLN A 687 13.86 -17.64 7.14
C GLN A 687 15.04 -18.51 6.70
N GLN A 688 16.28 -18.05 6.93
CA GLN A 688 17.47 -18.87 6.67
C GLN A 688 17.48 -20.16 7.51
N VAL A 689 17.06 -20.09 8.77
CA VAL A 689 16.96 -21.29 9.61
C VAL A 689 15.86 -22.22 9.11
N ALA A 690 14.69 -21.68 8.76
CA ALA A 690 13.59 -22.45 8.18
C ALA A 690 14.04 -23.23 6.95
N GLN A 691 14.78 -22.57 6.08
CA GLN A 691 15.39 -23.19 4.92
C GLN A 691 16.36 -24.33 5.30
N ARG A 692 17.35 -24.07 6.16
CA ARG A 692 18.33 -25.09 6.58
C ARG A 692 17.69 -26.31 7.24
N GLN A 693 16.55 -26.12 7.91
CA GLN A 693 15.80 -27.15 8.62
C GLN A 693 14.77 -27.87 7.74
N GLY A 694 14.68 -27.53 6.44
CA GLY A 694 13.69 -28.10 5.52
C GLY A 694 12.26 -27.87 6.00
N PHE A 695 11.98 -26.69 6.56
CA PHE A 695 10.65 -26.32 7.04
C PHE A 695 9.69 -26.15 5.86
N ALA A 696 8.66 -27.00 5.79
CA ALA A 696 7.65 -26.99 4.74
C ALA A 696 6.42 -26.18 5.20
N GLY A 697 6.58 -24.86 5.26
CA GLY A 697 5.56 -23.94 5.72
C GLY A 697 5.94 -22.48 5.48
N GLU A 698 5.18 -21.57 6.07
CA GLU A 698 5.42 -20.14 6.00
C GLU A 698 5.92 -19.59 7.35
N VAL A 699 6.87 -18.66 7.26
CA VAL A 699 7.40 -17.89 8.39
C VAL A 699 7.01 -16.44 8.14
N SER A 700 6.25 -15.85 9.05
CA SER A 700 5.93 -14.42 9.08
C SER A 700 6.50 -13.81 10.35
N VAL A 701 7.07 -12.60 10.22
CA VAL A 701 7.67 -11.84 11.31
C VAL A 701 7.21 -10.39 11.20
N GLU A 702 6.53 -9.89 12.22
CA GLU A 702 5.92 -8.55 12.20
C GLU A 702 6.04 -7.87 13.55
N LEU A 703 6.18 -6.54 13.55
CA LEU A 703 6.03 -5.74 14.77
C LEU A 703 4.57 -5.32 14.90
N VAL A 704 3.87 -5.86 15.90
CA VAL A 704 2.43 -5.67 16.12
C VAL A 704 2.18 -4.98 17.45
N ASN A 705 0.99 -4.40 17.63
CA ASN A 705 0.63 -3.76 18.90
C ASN A 705 -0.69 -4.28 19.52
N PRO A 706 -0.83 -5.59 19.79
CA PRO A 706 -2.10 -6.19 20.21
C PRO A 706 -2.52 -5.86 21.65
N THR A 707 -1.70 -5.11 22.39
CA THR A 707 -1.94 -4.77 23.81
C THR A 707 -1.73 -3.29 24.13
N GLY A 708 -1.34 -2.47 23.15
CA GLY A 708 -0.90 -1.08 23.34
C GLY A 708 0.61 -0.93 23.60
N ILE A 709 1.33 -2.04 23.82
CA ILE A 709 2.79 -2.09 23.78
C ILE A 709 3.23 -2.91 22.55
N PRO A 710 4.16 -2.39 21.71
CA PRO A 710 4.68 -3.14 20.57
C PRO A 710 5.27 -4.49 20.98
N ALA A 711 5.07 -5.49 20.13
CA ALA A 711 5.54 -6.86 20.30
C ALA A 711 5.99 -7.42 18.95
N LEU A 712 7.09 -8.18 18.95
CA LEU A 712 7.45 -8.99 17.80
C LEU A 712 6.52 -10.21 17.75
N GLN A 713 5.77 -10.36 16.68
CA GLN A 713 5.02 -11.55 16.35
C GLN A 713 5.82 -12.38 15.37
N VAL A 714 6.02 -13.65 15.70
CA VAL A 714 6.58 -14.65 14.79
C VAL A 714 5.58 -15.78 14.63
N THR A 715 5.16 -16.04 13.40
CA THR A 715 4.18 -17.08 13.08
C THR A 715 4.81 -18.10 12.15
N LEU A 716 4.77 -19.37 12.57
CA LEU A 716 5.05 -20.52 11.70
C LEU A 716 3.71 -21.16 11.34
N SER A 717 3.39 -21.29 10.05
CA SER A 717 2.17 -21.96 9.60
C SER A 717 2.50 -23.10 8.64
N SER A 718 1.76 -24.21 8.73
CA SER A 718 1.89 -25.34 7.81
C SER A 718 0.60 -26.13 7.73
N SER A 719 0.27 -26.60 6.53
CA SER A 719 -0.84 -27.53 6.27
C SER A 719 -0.40 -28.99 6.19
N VAL A 720 0.91 -29.24 6.23
CA VAL A 720 1.50 -30.59 6.04
C VAL A 720 2.33 -31.04 7.24
N GLN A 721 2.39 -30.23 8.30
CA GLN A 721 3.14 -30.53 9.52
C GLN A 721 2.28 -30.31 10.77
N ASP A 722 2.39 -31.24 11.72
CA ASP A 722 1.72 -31.16 13.01
C ASP A 722 2.19 -29.94 13.84
N PRO A 723 1.30 -29.27 14.59
CA PRO A 723 1.65 -28.12 15.43
C PRO A 723 2.68 -28.40 16.53
N ALA A 724 2.82 -29.63 17.04
CA ALA A 724 3.89 -29.93 18.00
C ALA A 724 5.26 -29.86 17.31
N ARG A 725 5.37 -30.33 16.06
CA ARG A 725 6.55 -30.15 15.22
C ARG A 725 6.85 -28.68 14.92
N LEU A 726 5.83 -27.86 14.66
CA LEU A 726 6.00 -26.41 14.53
C LEU A 726 6.60 -25.78 15.79
N GLY A 727 6.16 -26.20 16.98
CA GLY A 727 6.74 -25.79 18.26
C GLY A 727 8.22 -26.18 18.43
N LEU A 728 8.62 -27.35 17.90
CA LEU A 728 10.02 -27.77 17.86
C LEU A 728 10.85 -26.91 16.91
N TYR A 729 10.34 -26.62 15.70
CA TYR A 729 11.00 -25.69 14.77
C TYR A 729 11.22 -24.32 15.43
N LEU A 730 10.20 -23.78 16.08
CA LEU A 730 10.29 -22.50 16.79
C LEU A 730 11.39 -22.52 17.88
N THR A 731 11.57 -23.66 18.56
CA THR A 731 12.63 -23.82 19.56
C THR A 731 14.01 -23.82 18.92
N THR A 732 14.19 -24.57 17.83
CA THR A 732 15.44 -24.57 17.04
C THR A 732 15.75 -23.18 16.50
N PHE A 733 14.76 -22.50 15.97
CA PHE A 733 14.87 -21.15 15.42
C PHE A 733 15.37 -20.16 16.47
N TRP A 734 14.88 -20.24 17.72
CA TRP A 734 15.32 -19.36 18.80
C TRP A 734 16.77 -19.63 19.22
N SER A 735 17.18 -20.90 19.20
CA SER A 735 18.58 -21.29 19.47
C SER A 735 19.52 -20.73 18.41
N GLU A 736 19.15 -20.86 17.14
CA GLU A 736 19.93 -20.36 16.00
C GLU A 736 19.93 -18.82 15.93
N LEU A 737 18.82 -18.17 16.28
CA LEU A 737 18.74 -16.72 16.40
C LEU A 737 19.71 -16.20 17.45
N ARG A 738 19.80 -16.88 18.60
CA ARG A 738 20.78 -16.56 19.65
C ARG A 738 22.21 -16.68 19.16
N GLN A 739 22.53 -17.75 18.43
CA GLN A 739 23.86 -17.93 17.85
C GLN A 739 24.18 -16.86 16.79
N SER A 740 23.19 -16.53 15.95
CA SER A 740 23.33 -15.50 14.91
C SER A 740 23.52 -14.10 15.50
N LEU A 741 22.87 -13.81 16.63
CA LEU A 741 23.06 -12.56 17.36
C LEU A 741 24.52 -12.41 17.85
N ASP A 742 25.12 -13.50 18.33
CA ASP A 742 26.50 -13.54 18.82
C ASP A 742 27.52 -13.36 17.68
N GLN A 743 27.15 -13.80 16.47
CA GLN A 743 27.99 -13.72 15.26
C GLN A 743 27.77 -12.43 14.45
N PHE A 744 26.78 -11.61 14.82
CA PHE A 744 26.47 -10.37 14.11
C PHE A 744 27.66 -9.41 14.17
N ASN A 745 28.15 -8.99 13.00
CA ASN A 745 29.39 -8.22 12.91
C ASN A 745 29.16 -6.70 12.98
N SER A 746 30.19 -5.98 13.43
CA SER A 746 30.14 -4.53 13.64
C SER A 746 30.02 -3.71 12.35
N ALA A 747 30.61 -4.18 11.24
CA ALA A 747 30.55 -3.47 9.96
C ALA A 747 29.11 -3.41 9.44
N ARG A 748 28.41 -4.55 9.43
CA ARG A 748 27.00 -4.67 9.05
C ARG A 748 26.09 -3.85 9.97
N PHE A 749 26.39 -3.84 11.27
CA PHE A 749 25.67 -3.00 12.24
C PHE A 749 25.81 -1.51 11.89
N GLN A 750 27.05 -1.02 11.74
CA GLN A 750 27.35 0.38 11.47
C GLN A 750 26.81 0.85 10.12
N GLU A 751 26.92 0.01 9.08
CA GLU A 751 26.37 0.30 7.76
C GLU A 751 24.84 0.43 7.84
N GLY A 752 24.16 -0.53 8.47
CA GLY A 752 22.71 -0.54 8.58
C GLY A 752 22.14 0.59 9.43
N THR A 753 22.73 0.89 10.59
CA THR A 753 22.27 2.00 11.44
C THR A 753 22.61 3.35 10.84
N GLY A 754 23.80 3.51 10.25
CA GLY A 754 24.22 4.72 9.56
C GLY A 754 23.34 5.04 8.35
N TRP A 755 23.01 4.03 7.53
CA TRP A 755 22.11 4.19 6.38
C TRP A 755 20.73 4.71 6.82
N GLN A 756 20.08 4.08 7.81
CA GLN A 756 18.77 4.52 8.27
C GLN A 756 18.82 5.88 9.00
N ALA A 757 19.88 6.15 9.77
CA ALA A 757 20.08 7.45 10.41
C ALA A 757 20.23 8.59 9.38
N ASN A 758 20.91 8.34 8.26
CA ASN A 758 21.05 9.31 7.17
C ASN A 758 19.69 9.62 6.51
N ILE A 759 18.85 8.61 6.25
CA ILE A 759 17.48 8.82 5.75
C ILE A 759 16.67 9.67 6.74
N LEU A 760 16.76 9.37 8.03
CA LEU A 760 16.05 10.12 9.07
C LEU A 760 16.53 11.57 9.19
N ARG A 761 17.76 11.89 8.79
CA ARG A 761 18.30 13.26 8.79
C ARG A 761 18.09 14.04 7.50
N ALA A 762 17.84 13.33 6.40
CA ALA A 762 17.66 13.95 5.11
C ALA A 762 16.63 15.08 5.20
N GLN A 763 16.98 16.23 4.63
CA GLN A 763 16.04 17.34 4.51
C GLN A 763 14.86 16.88 3.64
N PRO A 764 13.62 17.25 3.98
CA PRO A 764 12.48 16.90 3.15
C PRO A 764 12.62 17.55 1.78
N GLU A 765 12.40 16.80 0.71
CA GLU A 765 12.58 17.27 -0.68
C GLU A 765 11.29 17.86 -1.28
N SER A 766 10.16 17.73 -0.58
CA SER A 766 8.87 18.32 -0.98
C SER A 766 8.04 18.80 0.22
N LEU A 767 7.07 19.67 -0.05
CA LEU A 767 6.17 20.22 0.95
C LEU A 767 5.30 19.14 1.63
N PRO A 768 4.62 18.22 0.90
CA PRO A 768 3.76 17.24 1.55
C PRO A 768 4.54 16.31 2.49
N LEU A 769 5.80 15.98 2.12
CA LEU A 769 6.69 15.21 2.97
C LEU A 769 7.04 15.95 4.27
N LEU A 770 7.37 17.23 4.18
CA LEU A 770 7.63 18.06 5.35
C LEU A 770 6.41 18.15 6.27
N ALA A 771 5.23 18.40 5.71
CA ALA A 771 3.97 18.48 6.46
C ALA A 771 3.69 17.18 7.22
N ARG A 772 3.89 16.02 6.57
CA ARG A 772 3.79 14.70 7.20
C ARG A 772 4.74 14.55 8.38
N PHE A 773 5.97 15.05 8.29
CA PHE A 773 6.92 14.98 9.41
C PHE A 773 6.52 15.84 10.60
N TYR A 774 6.09 17.08 10.37
CA TYR A 774 5.57 17.92 11.44
C TYR A 774 4.33 17.32 12.07
N TRP A 775 3.43 16.77 11.24
CA TRP A 775 2.23 16.11 11.72
C TRP A 775 2.54 14.90 12.62
N ASN A 776 3.49 14.05 12.25
CA ASN A 776 3.93 12.91 13.07
C ASN A 776 4.45 13.32 14.45
N ASP A 777 5.06 14.51 14.55
CA ASP A 777 5.53 15.05 15.82
C ASP A 777 4.37 15.67 16.63
N ILE A 778 3.44 16.38 15.99
CA ILE A 778 2.22 16.91 16.64
C ILE A 778 1.36 15.76 17.20
N SER A 779 1.09 14.74 16.39
CA SER A 779 0.24 13.59 16.77
C SER A 779 0.82 12.80 17.94
N ALA A 780 2.14 12.74 18.04
CA ALA A 780 2.85 12.09 19.13
C ALA A 780 3.15 13.01 20.33
N GLY A 781 2.68 14.27 20.30
CA GLY A 781 2.91 15.25 21.36
C GLY A 781 4.36 15.77 21.47
N ARG A 782 5.18 15.58 20.42
CA ARG A 782 6.58 16.01 20.35
C ARG A 782 6.69 17.44 19.80
N MET A 783 6.47 18.43 20.65
CA MET A 783 6.39 19.84 20.25
C MET A 783 7.73 20.50 19.85
N HIS A 784 8.84 19.77 19.88
CA HIS A 784 10.15 20.25 19.45
C HIS A 784 10.48 19.92 17.99
N PHE A 785 9.58 19.22 17.28
CA PHE A 785 9.71 18.88 15.86
C PHE A 785 11.05 18.24 15.47
N ASN A 786 11.61 17.45 16.40
CA ASN A 786 12.90 16.80 16.25
C ASN A 786 12.80 15.27 16.38
N GLY A 787 11.61 14.68 16.23
CA GLY A 787 11.41 13.24 16.40
C GLY A 787 12.29 12.41 15.48
N ARG A 788 12.44 12.81 14.21
CA ARG A 788 13.35 12.17 13.25
C ARG A 788 14.81 12.22 13.69
N LEU A 789 15.26 13.39 14.15
CA LEU A 789 16.63 13.57 14.66
C LEU A 789 16.85 12.72 15.92
N GLN A 790 15.89 12.67 16.84
CA GLN A 790 15.96 11.82 18.03
C GLN A 790 16.08 10.34 17.66
N ARG A 791 15.31 9.85 16.68
CA ARG A 791 15.41 8.47 16.17
C ARG A 791 16.79 8.20 15.54
N ALA A 792 17.29 9.12 14.72
CA ALA A 792 18.63 9.01 14.14
C ALA A 792 19.73 8.96 15.22
N LEU A 793 19.63 9.81 16.25
CA LEU A 793 20.56 9.83 17.38
C LEU A 793 20.51 8.54 18.21
N VAL A 794 19.35 7.90 18.33
CA VAL A 794 19.23 6.56 18.97
C VAL A 794 20.05 5.52 18.20
N LEU A 795 19.92 5.49 16.88
CA LEU A 795 20.62 4.52 16.02
C LEU A 795 22.14 4.69 16.11
N GLU A 796 22.62 5.93 16.03
CA GLU A 796 24.07 6.22 16.08
C GLU A 796 24.67 6.14 17.47
N GLY A 797 23.90 6.51 18.49
CA GLY A 797 24.31 6.44 19.88
C GLY A 797 24.31 5.01 20.44
N THR A 798 23.80 4.03 19.69
CA THR A 798 23.77 2.62 20.10
C THR A 798 24.97 1.88 19.52
N SER A 799 25.80 1.30 20.39
CA SER A 799 26.88 0.40 19.97
C SER A 799 26.34 -1.00 19.63
N LEU A 800 27.13 -1.81 18.91
CA LEU A 800 26.80 -3.22 18.66
C LEU A 800 26.50 -3.97 19.96
N GLU A 801 27.34 -3.80 20.99
CA GLU A 801 27.16 -4.44 22.30
C GLU A 801 25.85 -3.99 22.98
N GLY A 802 25.53 -2.70 22.91
CA GLY A 802 24.29 -2.15 23.46
C GLY A 802 23.06 -2.69 22.74
N TRP A 803 23.12 -2.82 21.41
CA TRP A 803 22.07 -3.46 20.63
C TRP A 803 21.94 -4.95 20.95
N GLN A 804 23.04 -5.70 21.00
CA GLN A 804 23.02 -7.12 21.39
C GLN A 804 22.44 -7.32 22.79
N TYR A 805 22.76 -6.43 23.74
CA TYR A 805 22.16 -6.43 25.06
C TYR A 805 20.64 -6.22 24.99
N PHE A 806 20.17 -5.20 24.26
CA PHE A 806 18.74 -4.98 24.03
C PHE A 806 18.05 -6.22 23.43
N MET A 807 18.62 -6.83 22.39
CA MET A 807 18.07 -8.01 21.75
C MET A 807 17.99 -9.21 22.71
N ARG A 808 18.99 -9.39 23.58
CA ARG A 808 18.94 -10.43 24.63
C ARG A 808 17.81 -10.16 25.63
N GLN A 809 17.72 -8.94 26.16
CA GLN A 809 16.66 -8.53 27.10
C GLN A 809 15.27 -8.76 26.51
N TRP A 810 15.09 -8.37 25.25
CA TRP A 810 13.79 -8.43 24.58
C TRP A 810 13.41 -9.85 24.15
N LEU A 811 14.31 -10.57 23.48
CA LEU A 811 13.98 -11.81 22.78
C LEU A 811 14.38 -13.09 23.52
N LEU A 812 15.40 -13.04 24.38
CA LEU A 812 16.11 -14.23 24.87
C LEU A 812 16.08 -14.43 26.40
N GLU A 813 15.74 -13.41 27.18
CA GLU A 813 15.67 -13.54 28.63
C GLU A 813 14.42 -14.30 29.10
N GLY A 814 14.58 -15.13 30.14
CA GLY A 814 13.47 -15.87 30.74
C GLY A 814 12.42 -14.98 31.43
N THR A 815 12.76 -13.73 31.70
CA THR A 815 11.88 -12.68 32.22
C THR A 815 11.11 -11.93 31.13
N ALA A 816 11.46 -12.12 29.86
CA ALA A 816 10.76 -11.51 28.74
C ALA A 816 9.27 -11.88 28.80
N ARG A 817 8.43 -10.93 28.36
CA ARG A 817 6.98 -11.08 28.36
C ARG A 817 6.56 -11.78 27.06
N GLN A 818 6.31 -13.08 27.16
CA GLN A 818 6.13 -13.94 25.98
C GLN A 818 4.84 -14.75 26.07
N LEU A 819 4.13 -14.83 24.94
CA LEU A 819 3.01 -15.76 24.76
C LEU A 819 3.26 -16.58 23.50
N THR A 820 3.15 -17.90 23.58
CA THR A 820 3.07 -18.78 22.41
C THR A 820 1.67 -19.34 22.29
N VAL A 821 1.05 -19.17 21.13
CA VAL A 821 -0.28 -19.68 20.81
C VAL A 821 -0.12 -20.79 19.78
N TYR A 822 -0.59 -21.99 20.11
CA TYR A 822 -0.71 -23.11 19.20
C TYR A 822 -2.13 -23.12 18.62
N GLU A 823 -2.26 -22.80 17.35
CA GLU A 823 -3.50 -22.92 16.57
C GLU A 823 -3.50 -24.29 15.90
N ILE A 824 -4.28 -25.22 16.46
CA ILE A 824 -4.32 -26.63 16.09
C ILE A 824 -5.38 -26.83 15.02
N GLY A 825 -4.94 -27.11 13.79
CA GLY A 825 -5.84 -27.48 12.70
C GLY A 825 -6.65 -28.73 13.05
N GLN A 826 -7.90 -28.76 12.64
CA GLN A 826 -8.84 -29.83 12.98
C GLN A 826 -8.32 -31.22 12.59
N ASP A 827 -7.60 -31.30 11.46
CA ASP A 827 -7.03 -32.54 10.92
C ASP A 827 -5.81 -33.04 11.71
N TRP A 828 -5.25 -32.23 12.61
CA TRP A 828 -4.06 -32.55 13.41
C TRP A 828 -4.36 -32.81 14.89
N ARG A 829 -5.64 -32.80 15.30
CA ARG A 829 -6.01 -32.87 16.72
C ARG A 829 -5.47 -34.12 17.41
N GLU A 830 -5.56 -35.28 16.76
CA GLU A 830 -5.13 -36.55 17.33
C GLU A 830 -3.61 -36.66 17.38
N GLU A 831 -2.93 -36.30 16.30
CA GLU A 831 -1.46 -36.28 16.19
C GLU A 831 -0.86 -35.30 17.20
N TYR A 832 -1.44 -34.11 17.33
CA TYR A 832 -1.00 -33.11 18.29
C TYR A 832 -1.15 -33.63 19.72
N ALA A 833 -2.30 -34.24 20.06
CA ALA A 833 -2.51 -34.81 21.40
C ALA A 833 -1.46 -35.88 21.76
N GLN A 834 -0.96 -36.64 20.78
CA GLN A 834 0.09 -37.65 20.97
C GLN A 834 1.49 -37.04 21.06
N ASN A 835 1.77 -36.00 20.27
CA ASN A 835 3.10 -35.42 20.11
C ASN A 835 3.34 -34.15 20.94
N ARG A 836 2.31 -33.68 21.66
CA ARG A 836 2.29 -32.42 22.41
C ARG A 836 3.53 -32.26 23.29
N ARG A 837 4.32 -31.23 22.98
CA ARG A 837 5.50 -30.81 23.75
C ARG A 837 5.47 -29.32 23.96
N LEU A 838 5.09 -28.91 25.17
CA LEU A 838 5.15 -27.51 25.54
C LEU A 838 6.58 -27.07 25.84
N PRO A 839 6.94 -25.80 25.60
CA PRO A 839 8.21 -25.23 26.00
C PRO A 839 8.48 -25.43 27.50
N ALA A 840 9.72 -25.81 27.83
CA ALA A 840 10.13 -26.06 29.20
C ALA A 840 10.00 -24.79 30.06
N GLY A 841 9.39 -24.93 31.24
CA GLY A 841 9.17 -23.81 32.16
C GLY A 841 8.04 -22.85 31.76
N SER A 842 7.32 -23.13 30.67
CA SER A 842 6.14 -22.37 30.30
C SER A 842 4.97 -22.60 31.27
N VAL A 843 4.10 -21.60 31.37
CA VAL A 843 2.87 -21.63 32.17
C VAL A 843 1.67 -21.55 31.22
N ALA A 844 0.56 -22.20 31.56
CA ALA A 844 -0.68 -22.04 30.80
C ALA A 844 -1.19 -20.59 30.90
N TRP A 845 -1.65 -20.04 29.78
CA TRP A 845 -2.16 -18.67 29.63
C TRP A 845 -3.48 -18.41 30.36
#